data_AF-A0A943CMZ5-F1
#
_entry.id   AF-A0A943CMZ5-F1
#
_cell.length_a   1.000
_cell.length_b   1.000
_cell.length_c   1.000
_cell.angle_alpha   90.00
_cell.angle_beta   90.00
_cell.angle_gamma   90.00
#
_symmetry.space_group_name_H-M   'P 1'
#
loop_
_entity.id
_entity.type
_entity.pdbx_description
1 polymer ?
#
loop_
_entity_poly.entity_id
_entity_poly.type
_entity_poly.pdbx_seq_one_letter_code
_entity_poly.pdbx_strand_id
1 'polypeptide(L)'
;MRKAWKKAVSVLLTLVLIFGVLPGMNVSAEDEGGQGSGNSVEITLDNGTYDDTYKNKYGTIQYSTNYRDNSTSAEWKEISELKASDNQGKSKYTIQGENVYIKITYAQGSTYKAAIPNGVEVKDGVPIEITGGHIEFTDTSAGGGSQGGNPPQPTGVSLQFEGNAWSSYQNMKLYAGLELYVNPDNTGFVTLTDLLNQNKAAFDESGMVCLLDESVTSVSVYAQLEKKDEYEIQFHGATQAVGTSEDTAITVNGTQHIQIDRKCLTVTWAYDDTYGEDGRIEHGTAEIIKINGQDVSQMTFSNFANNPGDKSGGHLAVKRDDVVTIKLIPDYGYQLSGASINGVTLAPQTEVSTFTFKMPDTNVHFKGIFTQTSDEINTSATKVSSASFENGANAAPSGNLRLTVADSNEDTTNALAQVANAVSAEAVNLTLDQIVSKGNGNSWETPVTQFSQPVKMKLKVADYDTAAGYEVVREHNGNLTKLTTSVSEDGTLTFETNQFSTYFIVKTAKKADNGNAKTEKSSNTSSTTASSAAGSTDNAITAQSVSGEGVPAINIASATDQLLNLAKLSEDENKAVKAGNKTQFVLSASGMTPTKEEIALIQSVLGNNVIGQYLNLNLTLKISGREDRQITDLSAPMYIAITIPQNLVNHDSSIERIYRIVRIHDGVATLIDGTYDAATNQFTFATDGFSTYALVYEDVNTTLTGRSPKTGDNSMWMVWTLILCAGCSILFAAGKRYRKNR
;
A
#
# COMPACT_ATOMS: atom_id res chain seq x y z
N MET A 1 29.53 -18.70 46.45
CA MET A 1 30.39 -18.41 47.62
C MET A 1 30.86 -16.96 47.56
N ARG A 2 30.70 -16.22 48.67
CA ARG A 2 31.31 -14.90 49.03
C ARG A 2 30.83 -13.68 48.20
N LYS A 3 29.94 -12.83 48.76
CA LYS A 3 30.23 -11.64 49.61
C LYS A 3 31.07 -10.60 48.87
N ALA A 4 30.48 -9.52 48.36
CA ALA A 4 30.10 -8.29 49.07
C ALA A 4 31.19 -7.21 48.96
N TRP A 5 30.79 -5.96 48.69
CA TRP A 5 31.35 -4.67 49.17
C TRP A 5 30.31 -3.58 48.82
N LYS A 6 29.40 -3.22 49.75
CA LYS A 6 29.38 -1.99 50.60
C LYS A 6 29.42 -0.68 49.79
N LYS A 7 28.34 0.11 49.69
CA LYS A 7 27.62 0.96 50.67
C LYS A 7 28.48 2.03 51.38
N ALA A 8 28.09 3.30 51.19
CA ALA A 8 28.11 4.41 52.16
C ALA A 8 26.82 5.24 51.89
N VAL A 9 25.79 5.28 52.75
CA VAL A 9 25.60 6.05 54.01
C VAL A 9 25.29 7.53 53.69
N SER A 10 24.16 8.14 54.06
CA SER A 10 23.78 8.58 55.43
C SER A 10 22.33 9.14 55.43
N VAL A 11 21.36 8.61 56.21
CA VAL A 11 20.89 9.02 57.56
C VAL A 11 20.25 10.42 57.66
N LEU A 12 18.93 10.50 57.96
CA LEU A 12 18.39 11.17 59.16
C LEU A 12 16.86 10.94 59.37
N LEU A 13 16.48 10.49 60.59
CA LEU A 13 15.32 10.86 61.44
C LEU A 13 13.85 10.71 60.91
N THR A 14 12.96 9.78 61.29
CA THR A 14 12.30 9.31 62.55
C THR A 14 11.19 10.21 63.19
N LEU A 15 10.01 9.59 63.44
CA LEU A 15 8.86 9.94 64.33
C LEU A 15 7.88 11.05 63.83
N VAL A 16 6.55 10.90 63.84
CA VAL A 16 5.64 10.45 64.93
C VAL A 16 4.33 9.84 64.36
N LEU A 17 3.83 8.78 65.01
CA LEU A 17 2.51 8.16 64.83
C LEU A 17 1.97 7.84 66.23
N ILE A 18 1.03 8.62 66.80
CA ILE A 18 0.18 8.29 67.98
C ILE A 18 -0.96 9.34 67.97
N PHE A 19 -2.28 9.11 68.04
CA PHE A 19 -3.23 8.13 68.60
C PHE A 19 -4.43 8.06 67.62
N GLY A 20 -5.13 6.97 67.31
CA GLY A 20 -5.54 5.79 68.08
C GLY A 20 -6.98 5.97 68.58
N VAL A 21 -7.96 5.31 67.93
CA VAL A 21 -9.10 4.53 68.51
C VAL A 21 -9.92 3.90 67.36
N LEU A 22 -9.84 2.57 67.22
CA LEU A 22 -10.84 1.65 66.67
C LEU A 22 -11.82 1.27 67.81
N PRO A 23 -13.08 0.83 67.61
CA PRO A 23 -13.38 -0.39 66.83
C PRO A 23 -14.76 -0.47 66.16
N GLY A 24 -14.94 -1.48 65.28
CA GLY A 24 -16.29 -1.99 64.97
C GLY A 24 -16.55 -2.53 63.57
N MET A 25 -15.73 -3.48 63.11
CA MET A 25 -16.09 -4.64 62.27
C MET A 25 -17.31 -4.51 61.33
N ASN A 26 -17.08 -4.48 60.01
CA ASN A 26 -17.24 -5.69 59.21
C ASN A 26 -16.60 -5.57 57.82
N VAL A 27 -16.12 -6.72 57.38
CA VAL A 27 -15.22 -7.02 56.27
C VAL A 27 -15.93 -6.92 54.92
N SER A 28 -15.29 -6.29 53.93
CA SER A 28 -15.14 -6.91 52.60
C SER A 28 -13.98 -6.26 51.86
N ALA A 29 -13.21 -7.08 51.15
CA ALA A 29 -11.89 -6.80 50.60
C ALA A 29 -11.79 -5.48 49.81
N GLU A 30 -10.87 -4.63 50.22
CA GLU A 30 -10.14 -3.76 49.30
C GLU A 30 -9.16 -4.67 48.56
N ASP A 31 -9.53 -5.10 47.36
CA ASP A 31 -8.53 -5.45 46.37
C ASP A 31 -7.89 -4.17 45.85
N GLU A 32 -6.59 -4.30 45.65
CA GLU A 32 -5.63 -3.26 45.43
C GLU A 32 -5.99 -2.37 44.24
N GLY A 33 -5.64 -1.09 44.39
CA GLY A 33 -5.59 -0.14 43.30
C GLY A 33 -4.69 -0.64 42.17
N GLY A 34 -5.31 -1.30 41.20
CA GLY A 34 -4.83 -1.40 39.83
C GLY A 34 -5.48 -0.30 39.03
N GLN A 35 -4.71 0.74 38.69
CA GLN A 35 -5.04 1.62 37.58
C GLN A 35 -4.84 0.82 36.28
N GLY A 36 -5.78 -0.11 36.05
CA GLY A 36 -5.87 -0.90 34.84
C GLY A 36 -6.60 -0.10 33.78
N SER A 37 -5.92 0.15 32.66
CA SER A 37 -6.53 0.52 31.38
C SER A 37 -7.48 -0.60 30.93
N GLY A 38 -8.67 -0.66 31.50
CA GLY A 38 -9.74 -1.58 31.11
C GLY A 38 -10.68 -0.88 30.16
N ASN A 39 -10.83 -1.42 28.95
CA ASN A 39 -11.78 -0.92 27.95
C ASN A 39 -13.20 -0.90 28.54
N SER A 40 -13.82 0.28 28.54
CA SER A 40 -15.18 0.51 29.04
C SER A 40 -16.03 1.19 27.97
N VAL A 41 -17.27 0.73 27.79
CA VAL A 41 -18.23 1.29 26.84
C VAL A 41 -19.23 2.15 27.59
N GLU A 42 -19.41 3.40 27.14
CA GLU A 42 -20.33 4.35 27.74
C GLU A 42 -21.57 4.55 26.87
N ILE A 43 -22.75 4.51 27.49
CA ILE A 43 -24.05 4.68 26.83
C ILE A 43 -24.81 5.81 27.50
N THR A 44 -25.41 6.69 26.70
CA THR A 44 -26.33 7.75 27.18
C THR A 44 -27.74 7.50 26.64
N LEU A 45 -28.77 7.75 27.46
CA LEU A 45 -30.16 7.70 27.02
C LEU A 45 -30.71 9.10 26.76
N ASP A 46 -31.23 9.32 25.56
CA ASP A 46 -31.65 10.65 25.12
C ASP A 46 -33.13 10.96 25.42
N ASN A 47 -33.96 9.95 25.67
CA ASN A 47 -35.39 10.09 25.96
C ASN A 47 -35.73 10.13 27.47
N GLY A 48 -34.76 10.49 28.32
CA GLY A 48 -34.93 10.66 29.76
C GLY A 48 -34.35 9.52 30.62
N THR A 49 -34.74 9.49 31.91
CA THR A 49 -34.23 8.53 32.89
C THR A 49 -34.83 7.14 32.69
N TYR A 50 -34.01 6.09 32.73
CA TYR A 50 -34.46 4.69 32.64
C TYR A 50 -35.19 4.26 33.93
N ASP A 51 -36.51 4.44 33.95
CA ASP A 51 -37.42 4.02 35.01
C ASP A 51 -38.58 3.15 34.48
N ASP A 52 -39.55 2.81 35.33
CA ASP A 52 -40.72 2.01 34.91
C ASP A 52 -41.57 2.73 33.86
N THR A 53 -41.62 4.06 33.86
CA THR A 53 -42.31 4.87 32.84
C THR A 53 -41.62 4.75 31.49
N TYR A 54 -40.29 4.84 31.47
CA TYR A 54 -39.46 4.64 30.28
C TYR A 54 -39.67 3.25 29.68
N LYS A 55 -39.60 2.21 30.52
CA LYS A 55 -39.77 0.82 30.09
C LYS A 55 -41.17 0.55 29.52
N ASN A 56 -42.20 1.12 30.13
CA ASN A 56 -43.58 0.97 29.64
C ASN A 56 -43.82 1.71 28.31
N LYS A 57 -43.09 2.80 28.03
CA LYS A 57 -43.23 3.59 26.81
C LYS A 57 -42.38 3.06 25.64
N TYR A 58 -41.10 2.77 25.90
CA TYR A 58 -40.12 2.47 24.86
C TYR A 58 -39.75 0.97 24.81
N GLY A 59 -39.51 0.36 25.97
CA GLY A 59 -39.09 -1.03 26.07
C GLY A 59 -37.96 -1.24 27.06
N THR A 60 -37.54 -2.49 27.22
CA THR A 60 -36.43 -2.87 28.10
C THR A 60 -35.12 -2.93 27.33
N ILE A 61 -34.04 -2.46 27.96
CA ILE A 61 -32.69 -2.47 27.39
C ILE A 61 -31.85 -3.45 28.22
N GLN A 62 -31.21 -4.40 27.54
CA GLN A 62 -30.31 -5.37 28.15
C GLN A 62 -28.93 -5.30 27.50
N TYR A 63 -27.89 -5.61 28.26
CA TYR A 63 -26.53 -5.70 27.78
C TYR A 63 -25.88 -7.05 28.10
N SER A 64 -24.88 -7.42 27.30
CA SER A 64 -24.04 -8.60 27.52
C SER A 64 -22.61 -8.31 27.07
N THR A 65 -21.63 -8.74 27.86
CA THR A 65 -20.19 -8.65 27.55
C THR A 65 -19.59 -9.99 27.12
N ASN A 66 -20.40 -11.06 27.11
CA ASN A 66 -19.98 -12.43 26.80
C ASN A 66 -20.76 -13.06 25.64
N TYR A 67 -21.55 -12.26 24.92
CA TYR A 67 -22.22 -12.70 23.71
C TYR A 67 -21.21 -12.89 22.57
N ARG A 68 -21.14 -14.11 22.01
CA ARG A 68 -20.38 -14.47 20.80
C ARG A 68 -21.22 -15.38 19.91
N ASP A 69 -21.23 -15.15 18.60
CA ASP A 69 -21.75 -16.06 17.56
C ASP A 69 -23.12 -16.71 17.84
N ASN A 70 -24.14 -15.93 18.20
CA ASN A 70 -25.50 -16.43 18.51
C ASN A 70 -25.55 -17.50 19.63
N SER A 71 -24.59 -17.51 20.56
CA SER A 71 -24.58 -18.46 21.66
C SER A 71 -25.81 -18.30 22.58
N THR A 72 -26.51 -19.41 22.84
CA THR A 72 -27.65 -19.48 23.77
C THR A 72 -27.25 -19.41 25.25
N SER A 73 -25.94 -19.40 25.55
CA SER A 73 -25.40 -19.35 26.90
C SER A 73 -25.03 -17.94 27.38
N ALA A 74 -25.32 -16.89 26.59
CA ALA A 74 -24.97 -15.53 26.94
C ALA A 74 -25.82 -15.01 28.11
N GLU A 75 -25.17 -14.38 29.08
CA GLU A 75 -25.85 -13.75 30.21
C GLU A 75 -26.26 -12.33 29.80
N TRP A 76 -27.55 -12.02 29.96
CA TRP A 76 -28.12 -10.71 29.65
C TRP A 76 -28.53 -10.02 30.95
N LYS A 77 -27.96 -8.85 31.19
CA LYS A 77 -28.26 -8.01 32.35
C LYS A 77 -29.04 -6.79 31.92
N GLU A 78 -29.95 -6.31 32.76
CA GLU A 78 -30.67 -5.07 32.46
C GLU A 78 -29.78 -3.87 32.79
N ILE A 79 -29.87 -2.78 32.01
CA ILE A 79 -29.02 -1.60 32.24
C ILE A 79 -29.33 -0.92 33.59
N SER A 80 -30.53 -1.14 34.14
CA SER A 80 -30.90 -0.72 35.50
C SER A 80 -30.01 -1.33 36.60
N GLU A 81 -29.30 -2.44 36.32
CA GLU A 81 -28.32 -3.02 37.23
C GLU A 81 -27.03 -2.20 37.31
N LEU A 82 -26.80 -1.28 36.37
CA LEU A 82 -25.66 -0.37 36.36
C LEU A 82 -26.01 0.91 37.12
N LYS A 83 -25.02 1.49 37.82
CA LYS A 83 -25.17 2.82 38.42
C LYS A 83 -25.21 3.87 37.31
N ALA A 84 -26.35 4.54 37.16
CA ALA A 84 -26.45 5.72 36.31
C ALA A 84 -25.64 6.87 36.91
N SER A 85 -24.82 7.52 36.08
CA SER A 85 -24.27 8.84 36.37
C SER A 85 -25.17 9.89 35.69
N ASP A 86 -25.54 10.92 36.42
CA ASP A 86 -26.29 12.04 35.85
C ASP A 86 -25.33 12.91 35.04
N ASN A 87 -25.63 13.11 33.76
CA ASN A 87 -24.92 14.03 32.89
C ASN A 87 -25.94 14.98 32.25
N GLN A 88 -26.19 16.12 32.89
CA GLN A 88 -26.96 17.23 32.31
C GLN A 88 -28.41 16.84 31.92
N GLY A 89 -29.07 16.01 32.73
CA GLY A 89 -30.47 15.62 32.52
C GLY A 89 -30.68 14.37 31.64
N LYS A 90 -29.59 13.68 31.28
CA LYS A 90 -29.59 12.37 30.62
C LYS A 90 -28.90 11.33 31.48
N SER A 91 -29.43 10.11 31.52
CA SER A 91 -28.81 9.00 32.25
C SER A 91 -27.65 8.40 31.45
N LYS A 92 -26.45 8.37 32.05
CA LYS A 92 -25.25 7.75 31.48
C LYS A 92 -24.88 6.47 32.22
N TYR A 93 -24.61 5.40 31.47
CA TYR A 93 -24.27 4.07 31.97
C TYR A 93 -22.92 3.62 31.42
N THR A 94 -22.05 3.10 32.28
CA THR A 94 -20.72 2.58 31.90
C THR A 94 -20.69 1.07 32.07
N ILE A 95 -20.34 0.36 30.99
CA ILE A 95 -20.20 -1.11 30.95
C ILE A 95 -18.73 -1.45 30.80
N GLN A 96 -18.22 -2.33 31.67
CA GLN A 96 -16.83 -2.77 31.62
C GLN A 96 -16.69 -3.99 30.68
N GLY A 97 -15.89 -3.86 29.61
CA GLY A 97 -15.67 -4.92 28.62
C GLY A 97 -15.38 -4.40 27.20
N GLU A 98 -14.64 -5.19 26.43
CA GLU A 98 -14.24 -4.85 25.03
C GLU A 98 -15.35 -5.08 24.01
N ASN A 99 -16.17 -6.11 24.19
CA ASN A 99 -17.24 -6.49 23.26
C ASN A 99 -18.59 -6.38 23.98
N VAL A 100 -19.23 -5.23 23.89
CA VAL A 100 -20.53 -4.97 24.53
C VAL A 100 -21.63 -5.11 23.49
N TYR A 101 -22.59 -5.99 23.76
CA TYR A 101 -23.79 -6.15 22.96
C TYR A 101 -24.99 -5.60 23.72
N ILE A 102 -25.84 -4.85 23.02
CA ILE A 102 -27.15 -4.42 23.52
C ILE A 102 -28.24 -5.17 22.79
N LYS A 103 -29.31 -5.46 23.51
CA LYS A 103 -30.57 -5.95 22.97
C LYS A 103 -31.71 -5.12 23.56
N ILE A 104 -32.58 -4.63 22.70
CA ILE A 104 -33.77 -3.87 23.09
C ILE A 104 -35.00 -4.71 22.83
N THR A 105 -35.84 -4.88 23.84
CA THR A 105 -37.16 -5.52 23.71
C THR A 105 -38.23 -4.44 23.83
N TYR A 106 -38.91 -4.13 22.75
CA TYR A 106 -39.88 -3.04 22.71
C TYR A 106 -41.12 -3.35 23.57
N ALA A 107 -41.69 -2.31 24.18
CA ALA A 107 -42.92 -2.46 24.95
C ALA A 107 -44.09 -2.91 24.06
N GLN A 108 -45.02 -3.70 24.60
CA GLN A 108 -46.15 -4.24 23.84
C GLN A 108 -47.00 -3.11 23.25
N GLY A 109 -47.07 -3.01 21.92
CA GLY A 109 -47.80 -1.95 21.21
C GLY A 109 -47.02 -0.63 21.07
N SER A 110 -45.73 -0.59 21.40
CA SER A 110 -44.89 0.60 21.19
C SER A 110 -44.72 0.87 19.70
N THR A 111 -44.93 2.14 19.32
CA THR A 111 -44.69 2.65 17.98
C THR A 111 -43.25 3.16 17.80
N TYR A 112 -42.42 3.13 18.85
CA TYR A 112 -41.07 3.69 18.82
C TYR A 112 -40.04 2.68 18.32
N LYS A 113 -39.00 3.17 17.63
CA LYS A 113 -37.80 2.42 17.24
C LYS A 113 -36.56 3.10 17.78
N ALA A 114 -35.61 2.30 18.25
CA ALA A 114 -34.35 2.79 18.74
C ALA A 114 -33.35 2.97 17.60
N ALA A 115 -32.66 4.11 17.60
CA ALA A 115 -31.46 4.38 16.83
C ALA A 115 -30.25 4.33 17.75
N ILE A 116 -29.17 3.71 17.25
CA ILE A 116 -27.86 3.64 17.90
C ILE A 116 -26.81 4.28 16.97
N PRO A 117 -25.64 4.68 17.49
CA PRO A 117 -24.65 5.52 16.76
C PRO A 117 -24.07 4.90 15.48
N ASN A 118 -24.33 3.62 15.23
CA ASN A 118 -23.94 2.89 14.02
C ASN A 118 -25.00 2.92 12.91
N GLY A 119 -26.12 3.64 13.08
CA GLY A 119 -27.14 3.84 12.04
C GLY A 119 -27.94 2.60 11.63
N VAL A 120 -27.80 1.49 12.35
CA VAL A 120 -28.59 0.26 12.13
C VAL A 120 -29.88 0.35 12.94
N GLU A 121 -31.02 0.18 12.27
CA GLU A 121 -32.33 0.07 12.93
C GLU A 121 -32.31 -1.12 13.92
N VAL A 122 -32.59 -0.85 15.19
CA VAL A 122 -32.60 -1.90 16.21
C VAL A 122 -33.85 -2.76 16.07
N LYS A 123 -33.69 -3.98 15.59
CA LYS A 123 -34.78 -4.97 15.51
C LYS A 123 -35.12 -5.49 16.91
N ASP A 124 -36.40 -5.72 17.14
CA ASP A 124 -36.91 -6.18 18.44
C ASP A 124 -36.22 -7.48 18.89
N GLY A 125 -35.60 -7.46 20.06
CA GLY A 125 -34.92 -8.61 20.65
C GLY A 125 -33.65 -9.07 19.94
N VAL A 126 -33.13 -8.32 18.97
CA VAL A 126 -31.91 -8.68 18.24
C VAL A 126 -30.68 -8.04 18.91
N PRO A 127 -29.68 -8.83 19.33
CA PRO A 127 -28.40 -8.33 19.84
C PRO A 127 -27.61 -7.53 18.81
N ILE A 128 -27.04 -6.39 19.20
CA ILE A 128 -26.20 -5.54 18.37
C ILE A 128 -24.95 -5.13 19.15
N GLU A 129 -23.80 -5.24 18.51
CA GLU A 129 -22.52 -4.80 19.08
C GLU A 129 -22.43 -3.28 19.10
N ILE A 130 -21.96 -2.73 20.22
CA ILE A 130 -21.79 -1.30 20.41
C ILE A 130 -20.39 -0.99 20.96
N THR A 131 -19.84 0.12 20.51
CA THR A 131 -18.57 0.67 21.00
C THR A 131 -18.76 1.93 21.87
N GLY A 132 -20.03 2.33 22.10
CA GLY A 132 -20.44 3.47 22.92
C GLY A 132 -21.37 4.43 22.20
N GLY A 133 -21.91 5.42 22.91
CA GLY A 133 -22.68 6.56 22.37
C GLY A 133 -24.12 6.67 22.90
N HIS A 134 -25.07 7.22 22.12
CA HIS A 134 -26.43 7.50 22.59
C HIS A 134 -27.47 6.53 22.01
N ILE A 135 -28.48 6.22 22.80
CA ILE A 135 -29.69 5.49 22.37
C ILE A 135 -30.84 6.48 22.36
N GLU A 136 -31.44 6.66 21.18
CA GLU A 136 -32.61 7.51 20.96
C GLU A 136 -33.77 6.67 20.42
N PHE A 137 -34.97 6.87 20.97
CA PHE A 137 -36.21 6.24 20.51
C PHE A 137 -37.05 7.26 19.73
N THR A 138 -37.34 6.94 18.47
CA THR A 138 -38.15 7.75 17.55
C THR A 138 -39.48 7.06 17.24
N ASP A 139 -40.59 7.80 17.22
CA ASP A 139 -41.91 7.24 16.90
C ASP A 139 -42.04 6.90 15.40
N THR A 140 -42.34 5.65 15.08
CA THR A 140 -42.50 5.13 13.71
C THR A 140 -43.95 5.02 13.26
N SER A 141 -44.92 5.38 14.12
CA SER A 141 -46.31 5.57 13.65
C SER A 141 -46.46 6.73 12.67
N ALA A 142 -45.42 7.57 12.52
CA ALA A 142 -45.31 8.66 11.56
C ALA A 142 -44.54 8.27 10.26
N GLY A 143 -44.59 7.01 9.82
CA GLY A 143 -43.77 6.51 8.70
C GLY A 143 -44.52 5.74 7.61
N GLY A 144 -45.50 6.37 6.96
CA GLY A 144 -46.25 5.78 5.84
C GLY A 144 -46.82 6.82 4.87
N GLY A 145 -46.04 7.85 4.55
CA GLY A 145 -46.40 8.83 3.51
C GLY A 145 -45.82 8.43 2.16
N SER A 146 -46.61 7.70 1.36
CA SER A 146 -46.42 7.64 -0.09
C SER A 146 -46.25 9.05 -0.65
N GLN A 147 -45.37 9.22 -1.64
CA GLN A 147 -45.45 10.33 -2.59
C GLN A 147 -46.91 10.41 -3.09
N GLY A 148 -47.61 11.46 -2.69
CA GLY A 148 -49.07 11.53 -2.87
C GLY A 148 -49.73 12.50 -1.90
N GLY A 149 -49.28 13.76 -1.92
CA GLY A 149 -49.90 14.85 -1.20
C GLY A 149 -48.84 15.81 -0.65
N ASN A 150 -48.80 17.02 -1.19
CA ASN A 150 -48.13 18.13 -0.50
C ASN A 150 -48.63 18.14 0.96
N PRO A 151 -47.74 18.26 1.97
CA PRO A 151 -48.18 18.68 3.30
C PRO A 151 -49.07 19.93 3.14
N PRO A 152 -50.08 20.16 3.99
CA PRO A 152 -50.73 21.45 4.03
C PRO A 152 -49.60 22.48 4.15
N GLN A 153 -49.44 23.30 3.11
CA GLN A 153 -48.52 24.43 3.18
C GLN A 153 -48.93 25.23 4.41
N PRO A 154 -48.00 25.56 5.33
CA PRO A 154 -48.33 26.43 6.43
C PRO A 154 -48.93 27.70 5.84
N THR A 155 -50.12 28.08 6.31
CA THR A 155 -50.85 29.25 5.78
C THR A 155 -50.21 30.58 6.23
N GLY A 156 -49.07 30.53 6.94
CA GLY A 156 -48.25 31.66 7.37
C GLY A 156 -46.76 31.46 7.07
N VAL A 157 -45.93 32.46 7.42
CA VAL A 157 -44.48 32.46 7.16
C VAL A 157 -43.78 31.38 8.00
N SER A 158 -42.79 30.68 7.42
CA SER A 158 -42.03 29.64 8.12
C SER A 158 -40.53 29.68 7.79
N LEU A 159 -39.71 29.18 8.71
CA LEU A 159 -38.27 29.02 8.54
C LEU A 159 -37.92 27.54 8.58
N GLN A 160 -37.39 27.00 7.49
CA GLN A 160 -37.02 25.59 7.37
C GLN A 160 -35.50 25.45 7.40
N PHE A 161 -34.98 24.69 8.35
CA PHE A 161 -33.57 24.40 8.50
C PHE A 161 -33.21 23.14 7.73
N GLU A 162 -32.11 23.20 6.98
CA GLU A 162 -31.65 22.11 6.12
C GLU A 162 -30.13 21.98 6.18
N GLY A 163 -29.57 20.93 5.58
CA GLY A 163 -28.13 20.67 5.54
C GLY A 163 -27.69 19.53 6.46
N ASN A 164 -26.38 19.29 6.48
CA ASN A 164 -25.79 18.13 7.17
C ASN A 164 -25.15 18.45 8.53
N ALA A 165 -25.28 19.69 9.01
CA ALA A 165 -24.60 20.09 10.23
C ALA A 165 -25.16 19.43 11.50
N TRP A 166 -26.51 19.41 11.62
CA TRP A 166 -27.25 18.95 12.80
C TRP A 166 -28.71 18.58 12.46
N SER A 167 -29.36 17.85 13.37
CA SER A 167 -30.74 17.35 13.23
C SER A 167 -31.83 18.26 13.83
N SER A 168 -31.49 19.41 14.43
CA SER A 168 -32.46 20.40 14.93
C SER A 168 -31.83 21.79 15.08
N TYR A 169 -32.66 22.85 15.04
CA TYR A 169 -32.21 24.22 15.32
C TYR A 169 -31.59 24.38 16.71
N GLN A 170 -32.14 23.71 17.73
CA GLN A 170 -31.63 23.82 19.10
C GLN A 170 -30.21 23.27 19.22
N ASN A 171 -29.91 22.16 18.53
CA ASN A 171 -28.56 21.62 18.45
C ASN A 171 -27.62 22.59 17.71
N MET A 172 -28.08 23.22 16.62
CA MET A 172 -27.29 24.22 15.91
C MET A 172 -26.97 25.43 16.78
N LYS A 173 -27.97 25.95 17.50
CA LYS A 173 -27.78 27.06 18.43
C LYS A 173 -26.76 26.71 19.52
N LEU A 174 -26.86 25.53 20.11
CA LEU A 174 -25.98 25.09 21.19
C LEU A 174 -24.54 24.80 20.73
N TYR A 175 -24.37 24.10 19.60
CA TYR A 175 -23.06 23.57 19.19
C TYR A 175 -22.35 24.38 18.11
N ALA A 176 -23.09 25.10 17.26
CA ALA A 176 -22.55 25.97 16.22
C ALA A 176 -22.62 27.47 16.58
N GLY A 177 -23.28 27.80 17.70
CA GLY A 177 -23.51 29.20 18.12
C GLY A 177 -24.37 29.96 17.11
N LEU A 178 -25.38 29.29 16.55
CA LEU A 178 -26.34 29.90 15.62
C LEU A 178 -27.36 30.75 16.39
N GLU A 179 -27.47 32.02 16.03
CA GLU A 179 -28.52 32.93 16.48
C GLU A 179 -29.26 33.51 15.27
N LEU A 180 -30.57 33.38 15.25
CA LEU A 180 -31.41 34.00 14.23
C LEU A 180 -32.07 35.27 14.74
N TYR A 181 -32.01 36.30 13.91
CA TYR A 181 -32.70 37.56 14.12
C TYR A 181 -33.80 37.69 13.08
N VAL A 182 -34.99 37.98 13.56
CA VAL A 182 -36.24 37.98 12.80
C VAL A 182 -36.98 39.29 13.05
N ASN A 183 -37.46 39.89 11.98
CA ASN A 183 -38.24 41.13 11.99
C ASN A 183 -39.61 40.85 11.34
N PRO A 184 -40.59 40.39 12.13
CA PRO A 184 -41.93 40.10 11.63
C PRO A 184 -42.66 41.40 11.30
N ASP A 185 -43.19 41.49 10.08
CA ASP A 185 -43.93 42.63 9.52
C ASP A 185 -43.28 44.01 9.75
N ASN A 186 -41.95 44.05 9.70
CA ASN A 186 -41.14 45.26 9.85
C ASN A 186 -41.33 46.00 11.20
N THR A 187 -41.56 45.25 12.28
CA THR A 187 -41.73 45.77 13.65
C THR A 187 -40.43 45.97 14.44
N GLY A 188 -39.30 45.52 13.89
CA GLY A 188 -37.96 45.56 14.49
C GLY A 188 -37.38 44.15 14.67
N PHE A 189 -36.06 44.01 14.58
CA PHE A 189 -35.38 42.73 14.76
C PHE A 189 -35.39 42.29 16.23
N VAL A 190 -35.83 41.06 16.46
CA VAL A 190 -35.74 40.33 17.73
C VAL A 190 -35.08 38.98 17.49
N THR A 191 -34.61 38.31 18.53
CA THR A 191 -34.08 36.93 18.35
C THR A 191 -35.23 35.96 18.13
N LEU A 192 -34.98 34.86 17.40
CA LEU A 192 -35.96 33.79 17.26
C LEU A 192 -36.33 33.19 18.62
N THR A 193 -35.37 33.14 19.56
CA THR A 193 -35.63 32.73 20.94
C THR A 193 -36.63 33.65 21.65
N ASP A 194 -36.57 34.96 21.44
CA ASP A 194 -37.54 35.88 22.03
C ASP A 194 -38.95 35.66 21.47
N LEU A 195 -39.09 35.35 20.18
CA LEU A 195 -40.39 34.99 19.59
C LEU A 195 -40.94 33.68 20.13
N LEU A 196 -40.09 32.66 20.30
CA LEU A 196 -40.48 31.38 20.91
C LEU A 196 -40.96 31.59 22.35
N ASN A 197 -40.24 32.40 23.14
CA ASN A 197 -40.61 32.70 24.53
C ASN A 197 -41.93 33.51 24.63
N GLN A 198 -42.26 34.29 23.59
CA GLN A 198 -43.52 35.03 23.48
C GLN A 198 -44.67 34.19 22.90
N ASN A 199 -44.45 32.90 22.60
CA ASN A 199 -45.39 32.04 21.88
C ASN A 199 -45.83 32.59 20.51
N LYS A 200 -44.96 33.38 19.86
CA LYS A 200 -45.19 33.93 18.51
C LYS A 200 -44.50 33.13 17.41
N ALA A 201 -43.82 32.05 17.79
CA ALA A 201 -43.24 31.07 16.91
C ALA A 201 -43.28 29.71 17.61
N ALA A 202 -43.30 28.62 16.85
CA ALA A 202 -43.21 27.26 17.36
C ALA A 202 -42.43 26.38 16.39
N PHE A 203 -41.67 25.42 16.93
CA PHE A 203 -41.07 24.37 16.11
C PHE A 203 -42.04 23.20 15.93
N ASP A 204 -41.95 22.56 14.77
CA ASP A 204 -42.58 21.27 14.52
C ASP A 204 -41.89 20.15 15.33
N GLU A 205 -42.43 18.93 15.26
CA GLU A 205 -41.90 17.77 15.98
C GLU A 205 -40.46 17.41 15.58
N SER A 206 -40.05 17.76 14.36
CA SER A 206 -38.67 17.53 13.90
C SER A 206 -37.67 18.53 14.48
N GLY A 207 -38.12 19.70 14.94
CA GLY A 207 -37.25 20.79 15.36
C GLY A 207 -36.50 21.45 14.20
N MET A 208 -36.88 21.14 12.96
CA MET A 208 -36.26 21.65 11.72
C MET A 208 -37.18 22.62 10.97
N VAL A 209 -38.45 22.77 11.36
CA VAL A 209 -39.35 23.78 10.80
C VAL A 209 -39.88 24.66 11.91
N CYS A 210 -39.59 25.96 11.83
CA CYS A 210 -40.18 26.96 12.71
C CYS A 210 -41.34 27.66 12.01
N LEU A 211 -42.53 27.54 12.59
CA LEU A 211 -43.75 28.23 12.17
C LEU A 211 -43.90 29.52 12.95
N LEU A 212 -44.07 30.65 12.26
CA LEU A 212 -44.41 31.92 12.89
C LEU A 212 -45.93 32.01 13.11
N ASP A 213 -46.35 32.87 14.03
CA ASP A 213 -47.76 33.16 14.30
C ASP A 213 -48.54 33.49 13.01
N GLU A 214 -49.79 33.02 12.89
CA GLU A 214 -50.62 33.18 11.69
C GLU A 214 -50.87 34.65 11.30
N SER A 215 -50.71 35.59 12.25
CA SER A 215 -50.82 37.03 11.98
C SER A 215 -49.61 37.60 11.20
N VAL A 216 -48.48 36.89 11.15
CA VAL A 216 -47.26 37.34 10.46
C VAL A 216 -47.37 37.09 8.96
N THR A 217 -47.37 38.16 8.17
CA THR A 217 -47.52 38.09 6.70
C THR A 217 -46.20 38.17 5.94
N SER A 218 -45.16 38.71 6.58
CA SER A 218 -43.81 38.82 6.05
C SER A 218 -42.79 38.78 7.19
N VAL A 219 -41.59 38.25 6.93
CA VAL A 219 -40.48 38.31 7.89
C VAL A 219 -39.20 38.68 7.18
N SER A 220 -38.42 39.60 7.76
CA SER A 220 -37.00 39.76 7.40
C SER A 220 -36.15 38.95 8.37
N VAL A 221 -35.23 38.14 7.86
CA VAL A 221 -34.39 37.25 8.66
C VAL A 221 -32.90 37.41 8.32
N TYR A 222 -32.06 37.38 9.35
CA TYR A 222 -30.62 37.18 9.20
C TYR A 222 -30.10 36.26 10.32
N ALA A 223 -28.95 35.63 10.08
CA ALA A 223 -28.30 34.73 11.01
C ALA A 223 -26.92 35.25 11.43
N GLN A 224 -26.59 35.06 12.70
CA GLN A 224 -25.22 35.11 13.19
C GLN A 224 -24.80 33.70 13.58
N LEU A 225 -23.59 33.34 13.17
CA LEU A 225 -23.00 32.03 13.45
C LEU A 225 -21.67 32.28 14.16
N GLU A 226 -21.47 31.69 15.33
CA GLU A 226 -20.22 31.85 16.09
C GLU A 226 -19.07 31.07 15.42
N LYS A 227 -19.31 29.81 15.06
CA LYS A 227 -18.32 28.90 14.46
C LYS A 227 -18.29 28.97 12.94
N LYS A 228 -18.04 30.16 12.38
CA LYS A 228 -18.01 30.44 10.94
C LYS A 228 -16.89 29.68 10.20
N ASP A 229 -15.93 29.17 10.94
CA ASP A 229 -14.79 28.36 10.54
C ASP A 229 -15.10 26.86 10.46
N GLU A 230 -16.14 26.39 11.17
CA GLU A 230 -16.59 24.98 11.13
C GLU A 230 -17.85 24.77 10.28
N TYR A 231 -18.66 25.79 10.08
CA TYR A 231 -19.94 25.69 9.37
C TYR A 231 -20.12 26.79 8.34
N GLU A 232 -20.87 26.48 7.28
CA GLU A 232 -21.33 27.43 6.27
C GLU A 232 -22.86 27.54 6.33
N ILE A 233 -23.39 28.76 6.19
CA ILE A 233 -24.82 29.03 6.17
C ILE A 233 -25.21 29.68 4.85
N GLN A 234 -26.28 29.19 4.24
CA GLN A 234 -26.83 29.67 2.98
C GLN A 234 -28.34 29.81 3.08
N PHE A 235 -28.86 30.91 2.56
CA PHE A 235 -30.29 31.13 2.44
C PHE A 235 -30.73 30.85 1.01
N HIS A 236 -31.78 30.07 0.83
CA HIS A 236 -32.31 29.74 -0.48
C HIS A 236 -32.67 31.00 -1.28
N GLY A 237 -32.23 31.06 -2.55
CA GLY A 237 -32.44 32.18 -3.46
C GLY A 237 -31.42 33.33 -3.34
N ALA A 238 -30.38 33.18 -2.51
CA ALA A 238 -29.43 34.25 -2.24
C ALA A 238 -27.99 33.91 -2.69
N THR A 239 -27.17 34.95 -2.92
CA THR A 239 -25.73 34.80 -3.18
C THR A 239 -24.93 34.79 -1.86
N GLN A 240 -23.68 34.32 -1.87
CA GLN A 240 -22.83 34.33 -0.67
C GLN A 240 -22.75 35.76 -0.08
N ALA A 241 -22.97 35.87 1.24
CA ALA A 241 -23.05 37.08 2.09
C ALA A 241 -24.43 37.68 2.40
N VAL A 242 -25.51 37.25 1.72
CA VAL A 242 -26.88 37.72 2.05
C VAL A 242 -27.41 36.97 3.29
N GLY A 243 -28.11 37.67 4.18
CA GLY A 243 -28.73 37.12 5.38
C GLY A 243 -27.78 36.92 6.56
N THR A 244 -26.61 37.58 6.57
CA THR A 244 -25.58 37.41 7.64
C THR A 244 -25.46 38.61 8.60
N SER A 245 -26.21 39.66 8.33
CA SER A 245 -26.29 40.90 9.11
C SER A 245 -27.63 41.59 8.84
N GLU A 246 -27.99 42.55 9.70
CA GLU A 246 -29.21 43.36 9.56
C GLU A 246 -29.32 44.05 8.18
N ASP A 247 -28.23 44.64 7.69
CA ASP A 247 -28.18 45.31 6.37
C ASP A 247 -28.38 44.35 5.19
N THR A 248 -28.19 43.05 5.43
CA THR A 248 -28.28 41.99 4.41
C THR A 248 -29.47 41.07 4.63
N ALA A 249 -30.36 41.38 5.57
CA ALA A 249 -31.47 40.51 5.94
C ALA A 249 -32.39 40.21 4.74
N ILE A 250 -32.94 38.99 4.73
CA ILE A 250 -33.77 38.48 3.63
C ILE A 250 -35.22 38.58 4.04
N THR A 251 -36.03 39.24 3.21
CA THR A 251 -37.47 39.33 3.42
C THR A 251 -38.20 38.24 2.63
N VAL A 252 -39.02 37.45 3.32
CA VAL A 252 -39.88 36.43 2.72
C VAL A 252 -41.33 36.53 3.18
N ASN A 253 -42.24 36.09 2.32
CA ASN A 253 -43.69 36.04 2.58
C ASN A 253 -44.21 34.58 2.63
N GLY A 254 -43.32 33.62 2.87
CA GLY A 254 -43.60 32.17 2.81
C GLY A 254 -42.52 31.38 3.55
N THR A 255 -42.16 30.19 3.06
CA THR A 255 -41.07 29.39 3.64
C THR A 255 -39.70 29.90 3.20
N GLN A 256 -38.84 30.28 4.15
CA GLN A 256 -37.41 30.48 3.90
C GLN A 256 -36.65 29.21 4.29
N HIS A 257 -35.94 28.63 3.32
CA HIS A 257 -35.01 27.53 3.57
C HIS A 257 -33.64 28.10 3.97
N ILE A 258 -33.10 27.63 5.09
CA ILE A 258 -31.82 28.04 5.69
C ILE A 258 -30.96 26.78 5.76
N GLN A 259 -30.04 26.64 4.81
CA GLN A 259 -29.12 25.51 4.72
C GLN A 259 -27.87 25.78 5.54
N ILE A 260 -27.49 24.84 6.41
CA ILE A 260 -26.30 24.91 7.24
C ILE A 260 -25.54 23.60 7.12
N ASP A 261 -24.35 23.68 6.55
CA ASP A 261 -23.47 22.54 6.32
C ASP A 261 -22.20 22.65 7.15
N ARG A 262 -21.63 21.51 7.52
CA ARG A 262 -20.26 21.47 8.04
C ARG A 262 -19.30 21.82 6.92
N LYS A 263 -18.35 22.71 7.19
CA LYS A 263 -17.19 22.92 6.34
C LYS A 263 -16.39 21.62 6.28
N CYS A 264 -16.47 20.96 5.14
CA CYS A 264 -15.75 19.72 4.88
C CYS A 264 -14.46 20.07 4.13
N LEU A 265 -13.33 20.07 4.85
CA LEU A 265 -12.02 20.19 4.23
C LEU A 265 -11.51 18.78 3.90
N THR A 266 -10.95 18.62 2.72
CA THR A 266 -10.50 17.32 2.23
C THR A 266 -9.02 17.32 1.91
N VAL A 267 -8.39 16.18 2.19
CA VAL A 267 -7.07 15.84 1.65
C VAL A 267 -7.29 14.85 0.51
N THR A 268 -6.89 15.21 -0.70
CA THR A 268 -7.27 14.49 -1.91
C THR A 268 -6.09 14.28 -2.87
N TRP A 269 -5.97 13.06 -3.40
CA TRP A 269 -5.01 12.71 -4.44
C TRP A 269 -5.44 11.51 -5.27
N ALA A 270 -4.82 11.38 -6.44
CA ALA A 270 -4.90 10.19 -7.29
C ALA A 270 -3.53 9.89 -7.91
N TYR A 271 -3.43 8.72 -8.53
CA TYR A 271 -2.27 8.33 -9.34
C TYR A 271 -2.50 8.55 -10.85
N ASP A 272 -3.62 9.17 -11.18
CA ASP A 272 -4.04 9.58 -12.53
C ASP A 272 -4.57 11.02 -12.50
N ASP A 273 -5.22 11.44 -13.59
CA ASP A 273 -5.73 12.81 -13.75
C ASP A 273 -7.10 13.03 -13.09
N THR A 274 -7.60 12.12 -12.24
CA THR A 274 -8.95 12.20 -11.62
C THR A 274 -9.21 13.55 -10.93
N TYR A 275 -8.19 14.11 -10.28
CA TYR A 275 -8.28 15.40 -9.59
C TYR A 275 -7.48 16.52 -10.27
N GLY A 276 -7.12 16.33 -11.54
CA GLY A 276 -6.24 17.22 -12.28
C GLY A 276 -4.77 17.13 -11.84
N GLU A 277 -3.90 17.87 -12.54
CA GLU A 277 -2.45 17.81 -12.37
C GLU A 277 -1.99 18.14 -10.93
N ASP A 278 -2.70 19.03 -10.24
CA ASP A 278 -2.34 19.47 -8.89
C ASP A 278 -2.70 18.44 -7.78
N GLY A 279 -3.54 17.44 -8.08
CA GLY A 279 -3.87 16.34 -7.18
C GLY A 279 -3.21 15.01 -7.54
N ARG A 280 -2.29 15.01 -8.51
CA ARG A 280 -1.66 13.80 -9.02
C ARG A 280 -0.33 13.53 -8.33
N ILE A 281 -0.17 12.31 -7.82
CA ILE A 281 1.10 11.78 -7.34
C ILE A 281 1.68 10.87 -8.43
N GLU A 282 2.87 11.21 -8.90
CA GLU A 282 3.69 10.36 -9.78
C GLU A 282 4.87 9.80 -9.00
N HIS A 283 5.28 8.58 -9.34
CA HIS A 283 6.52 7.96 -8.84
C HIS A 283 6.57 7.76 -7.32
N GLY A 284 5.43 7.45 -6.72
CA GLY A 284 5.31 7.07 -5.33
C GLY A 284 3.86 6.97 -4.87
N THR A 285 3.69 6.74 -3.57
CA THR A 285 2.38 6.54 -2.93
C THR A 285 2.24 7.44 -1.70
N ALA A 286 0.98 7.71 -1.33
CA ALA A 286 0.65 8.45 -0.13
C ALA A 286 -0.43 7.74 0.69
N GLU A 287 -0.37 7.92 2.01
CA GLU A 287 -1.34 7.42 2.96
C GLU A 287 -1.45 8.38 4.15
N ILE A 288 -2.65 8.65 4.63
CA ILE A 288 -2.89 9.38 5.87
C ILE A 288 -3.00 8.35 7.00
N ILE A 289 -2.04 8.37 7.92
CA ILE A 289 -1.93 7.33 8.95
C ILE A 289 -2.46 7.78 10.31
N LYS A 290 -2.34 9.07 10.65
CA LYS A 290 -2.80 9.61 11.94
C LYS A 290 -3.43 11.00 11.80
N ILE A 291 -4.41 11.28 12.66
CA ILE A 291 -4.96 12.63 12.88
C ILE A 291 -4.92 12.91 14.38
N ASN A 292 -4.29 14.02 14.77
CA ASN A 292 -4.05 14.39 16.18
C ASN A 292 -3.36 13.28 17.00
N GLY A 293 -2.50 12.49 16.34
CA GLY A 293 -1.79 11.37 16.96
C GLY A 293 -2.60 10.07 17.09
N GLN A 294 -3.89 10.08 16.77
CA GLN A 294 -4.73 8.87 16.72
C GLN A 294 -4.63 8.21 15.35
N ASP A 295 -4.51 6.88 15.31
CA ASP A 295 -4.49 6.11 14.06
C ASP A 295 -5.82 6.24 13.32
N VAL A 296 -5.73 6.54 12.03
CA VAL A 296 -6.89 6.74 11.15
C VAL A 296 -7.75 5.48 11.03
N SER A 297 -7.14 4.30 11.16
CA SER A 297 -7.87 3.02 11.19
C SER A 297 -8.82 2.87 12.38
N GLN A 298 -8.63 3.68 13.43
CA GLN A 298 -9.46 3.71 14.64
C GLN A 298 -10.44 4.89 14.65
N MET A 299 -10.51 5.66 13.56
CA MET A 299 -11.38 6.82 13.43
C MET A 299 -12.56 6.50 12.52
N THR A 300 -13.71 7.11 12.80
CA THR A 300 -14.89 7.04 11.96
C THR A 300 -15.00 8.29 11.09
N PHE A 301 -15.18 8.07 9.80
CA PHE A 301 -15.34 9.14 8.80
C PHE A 301 -16.72 9.08 8.18
N SER A 302 -17.21 10.23 7.70
CA SER A 302 -18.44 10.29 6.92
C SER A 302 -18.27 9.57 5.58
N ASN A 303 -19.35 8.98 5.03
CA ASN A 303 -19.34 8.32 3.72
C ASN A 303 -18.98 9.24 2.53
N PHE A 304 -18.91 10.56 2.76
CA PHE A 304 -18.53 11.55 1.75
C PHE A 304 -17.03 11.50 1.40
N ALA A 305 -16.15 11.40 2.41
CA ALA A 305 -14.71 11.40 2.23
C ALA A 305 -14.05 10.61 3.37
N ASN A 306 -13.85 9.31 3.14
CA ASN A 306 -13.41 8.32 4.11
C ASN A 306 -12.27 7.44 3.61
N ASN A 307 -11.59 7.83 2.53
CA ASN A 307 -10.48 7.07 1.97
C ASN A 307 -9.15 7.71 2.40
N PRO A 308 -8.45 7.13 3.39
CA PRO A 308 -7.16 7.64 3.84
C PRO A 308 -5.98 7.23 2.95
N GLY A 309 -6.22 6.47 1.89
CA GLY A 309 -5.20 6.00 0.95
C GLY A 309 -5.45 4.56 0.54
N ASP A 310 -5.61 4.34 -0.76
CA ASP A 310 -5.66 3.02 -1.37
C ASP A 310 -4.91 3.02 -2.71
N LYS A 311 -5.10 1.97 -3.51
CA LYS A 311 -4.47 1.82 -4.83
C LYS A 311 -4.94 2.83 -5.88
N SER A 312 -6.02 3.59 -5.61
CA SER A 312 -6.60 4.56 -6.52
C SER A 312 -6.25 6.00 -6.12
N GLY A 313 -5.79 6.21 -4.89
CA GLY A 313 -5.46 7.52 -4.34
C GLY A 313 -6.04 7.67 -2.95
N GLY A 314 -6.51 8.87 -2.61
CA GLY A 314 -7.18 9.12 -1.34
C GLY A 314 -8.06 10.34 -1.37
N HIS A 315 -9.04 10.33 -0.49
CA HIS A 315 -10.04 11.38 -0.32
C HIS A 315 -10.60 11.30 1.10
N LEU A 316 -10.02 12.08 2.00
CA LEU A 316 -10.33 12.04 3.43
C LEU A 316 -10.79 13.41 3.93
N ALA A 317 -11.92 13.45 4.64
CA ALA A 317 -12.34 14.63 5.38
C ALA A 317 -11.51 14.81 6.65
N VAL A 318 -10.95 16.00 6.83
CA VAL A 318 -10.14 16.35 8.00
C VAL A 318 -10.55 17.74 8.48
N LYS A 319 -10.67 17.93 9.79
CA LYS A 319 -11.04 19.24 10.32
C LYS A 319 -9.88 20.22 10.21
N ARG A 320 -10.22 21.49 10.08
CA ARG A 320 -9.24 22.57 10.17
C ARG A 320 -8.44 22.42 11.47
N ASP A 321 -7.16 22.77 11.41
CA ASP A 321 -6.25 22.82 12.54
C ASP A 321 -5.86 21.46 13.16
N ASP A 322 -6.48 20.36 12.74
CA ASP A 322 -6.02 19.01 13.08
C ASP A 322 -4.59 18.78 12.54
N VAL A 323 -3.79 18.07 13.33
CA VAL A 323 -2.44 17.65 12.92
C VAL A 323 -2.54 16.34 12.17
N VAL A 324 -2.24 16.38 10.88
CA VAL A 324 -2.31 15.23 9.98
C VAL A 324 -0.93 14.63 9.83
N THR A 325 -0.79 13.34 10.09
CA THR A 325 0.42 12.56 9.78
C THR A 325 0.19 11.77 8.51
N ILE A 326 1.08 11.96 7.55
CA ILE A 326 1.06 11.30 6.25
C ILE A 326 2.32 10.49 6.06
N LYS A 327 2.22 9.42 5.28
CA LYS A 327 3.33 8.62 4.80
C LYS A 327 3.47 8.83 3.30
N LEU A 328 4.64 9.31 2.87
CA LEU A 328 4.98 9.58 1.48
C LEU A 328 6.12 8.66 1.06
N ILE A 329 5.79 7.64 0.27
CA ILE A 329 6.71 6.57 -0.11
C ILE A 329 7.10 6.77 -1.58
N PRO A 330 8.31 7.26 -1.88
CA PRO A 330 8.78 7.34 -3.26
C PRO A 330 8.99 5.94 -3.85
N ASP A 331 8.79 5.79 -5.14
CA ASP A 331 9.26 4.63 -5.88
C ASP A 331 10.79 4.56 -5.83
N TYR A 332 11.35 3.37 -6.05
CA TYR A 332 12.80 3.24 -6.19
C TYR A 332 13.32 4.12 -7.34
N GLY A 333 14.40 4.85 -7.09
CA GLY A 333 14.99 5.83 -8.02
C GLY A 333 14.42 7.24 -7.90
N TYR A 334 13.54 7.50 -6.91
CA TYR A 334 12.91 8.80 -6.69
C TYR A 334 13.04 9.27 -5.24
N GLN A 335 13.04 10.59 -5.05
CA GLN A 335 13.19 11.23 -3.73
C GLN A 335 12.25 12.43 -3.58
N LEU A 336 11.87 12.79 -2.35
CA LEU A 336 11.22 14.09 -2.12
C LEU A 336 12.19 15.24 -2.44
N SER A 337 11.83 16.09 -3.40
CA SER A 337 12.59 17.31 -3.73
C SER A 337 12.29 18.49 -2.81
N GLY A 338 11.13 18.45 -2.14
CA GLY A 338 10.66 19.46 -1.21
C GLY A 338 9.33 19.03 -0.63
N ALA A 339 9.16 19.18 0.68
CA ALA A 339 7.99 18.70 1.38
C ALA A 339 7.06 19.91 1.62
N SER A 340 6.26 20.31 0.63
CA SER A 340 5.23 21.32 0.83
C SER A 340 3.98 21.06 0.00
N ILE A 341 2.80 21.23 0.59
CA ILE A 341 1.50 20.99 -0.04
C ILE A 341 0.67 22.26 0.02
N ASN A 342 0.23 22.79 -1.13
CA ASN A 342 -0.50 24.06 -1.20
C ASN A 342 0.18 25.21 -0.41
N GLY A 343 1.52 25.23 -0.41
CA GLY A 343 2.33 26.20 0.34
C GLY A 343 2.54 25.87 1.82
N VAL A 344 1.94 24.79 2.35
CA VAL A 344 2.17 24.30 3.71
C VAL A 344 3.41 23.42 3.73
N THR A 345 4.46 23.83 4.45
CA THR A 345 5.67 23.01 4.63
C THR A 345 5.35 21.81 5.52
N LEU A 346 5.75 20.62 5.07
CA LEU A 346 5.65 19.36 5.78
C LEU A 346 6.84 19.19 6.73
N ALA A 347 6.55 18.81 7.97
CA ALA A 347 7.57 18.54 8.98
C ALA A 347 7.92 17.04 9.00
N PRO A 348 9.16 16.62 8.66
CA PRO A 348 9.55 15.22 8.70
C PRO A 348 9.53 14.69 10.13
N GLN A 349 9.13 13.43 10.30
CA GLN A 349 9.09 12.75 11.59
C GLN A 349 10.27 11.78 11.76
N THR A 350 10.33 11.09 12.90
CA THR A 350 11.36 10.08 13.17
C THR A 350 11.16 8.80 12.36
N GLU A 351 9.91 8.38 12.18
CA GLU A 351 9.58 7.23 11.33
C GLU A 351 9.88 7.54 9.86
N VAL A 352 10.35 6.54 9.11
CA VAL A 352 10.77 6.71 7.71
C VAL A 352 9.58 7.13 6.85
N SER A 353 9.80 8.09 5.95
CA SER A 353 8.79 8.57 5.01
C SER A 353 7.56 9.22 5.64
N THR A 354 7.56 9.53 6.93
CA THR A 354 6.41 10.18 7.57
C THR A 354 6.63 11.66 7.80
N PHE A 355 5.55 12.41 7.59
CA PHE A 355 5.53 13.85 7.65
C PHE A 355 4.26 14.31 8.38
N THR A 356 4.31 15.49 8.99
CA THR A 356 3.13 16.12 9.57
C THR A 356 2.87 17.49 8.99
N PHE A 357 1.60 17.88 8.96
CA PHE A 357 1.17 19.24 8.73
C PHE A 357 -0.09 19.55 9.52
N LYS A 358 -0.37 20.84 9.71
CA LYS A 358 -1.62 21.31 10.30
C LYS A 358 -2.62 21.58 9.17
N MET A 359 -3.82 21.02 9.26
CA MET A 359 -4.83 21.17 8.21
C MET A 359 -5.19 22.66 8.01
N PRO A 360 -4.96 23.25 6.82
CA PRO A 360 -5.25 24.65 6.54
C PRO A 360 -6.75 24.88 6.31
N ASP A 361 -7.17 26.14 6.20
CA ASP A 361 -8.56 26.53 5.85
C ASP A 361 -8.87 26.38 4.35
N THR A 362 -8.34 25.34 3.73
CA THR A 362 -8.56 25.04 2.31
C THR A 362 -8.31 23.57 2.05
N ASN A 363 -8.84 23.06 0.94
CA ASN A 363 -8.58 21.68 0.52
C ASN A 363 -7.09 21.48 0.23
N VAL A 364 -6.61 20.29 0.54
CA VAL A 364 -5.21 19.90 0.37
C VAL A 364 -5.13 18.91 -0.78
N HIS A 365 -4.29 19.21 -1.77
CA HIS A 365 -4.03 18.35 -2.91
C HIS A 365 -2.55 17.93 -2.90
N PHE A 366 -2.26 16.63 -2.97
CA PHE A 366 -0.87 16.20 -3.10
C PHE A 366 -0.39 16.37 -4.54
N LYS A 367 0.61 17.23 -4.73
CA LYS A 367 1.26 17.43 -6.04
C LYS A 367 2.49 16.55 -6.13
N GLY A 368 2.79 15.99 -7.31
CA GLY A 368 4.00 15.22 -7.63
C GLY A 368 5.29 15.84 -7.06
N ILE A 369 5.65 15.37 -5.87
CA ILE A 369 6.77 15.87 -5.05
C ILE A 369 8.05 15.05 -5.23
N PHE A 370 7.94 13.92 -5.92
CA PHE A 370 9.02 12.98 -6.12
C PHE A 370 9.82 13.32 -7.38
N THR A 371 11.13 13.46 -7.22
CA THR A 371 12.06 13.70 -8.32
C THR A 371 12.99 12.53 -8.51
N GLN A 372 13.19 12.15 -9.77
CA GLN A 372 14.13 11.10 -10.12
C GLN A 372 15.53 11.47 -9.60
N THR A 373 16.14 10.55 -8.88
CA THR A 373 17.46 10.70 -8.26
C THR A 373 18.26 9.43 -8.50
N SER A 374 19.54 9.57 -8.80
CA SER A 374 20.43 8.42 -8.96
C SER A 374 20.89 7.89 -7.61
N ASP A 375 21.26 6.62 -7.57
CA ASP A 375 21.92 6.04 -6.40
C ASP A 375 23.27 6.71 -6.13
N GLU A 376 23.63 6.78 -4.85
CA GLU A 376 24.88 7.38 -4.40
C GLU A 376 25.98 6.31 -4.31
N ILE A 377 27.15 6.59 -4.92
CA ILE A 377 28.32 5.72 -4.82
C ILE A 377 29.48 6.49 -4.19
N ASN A 378 29.88 6.07 -2.99
CA ASN A 378 30.97 6.64 -2.23
C ASN A 378 32.15 5.68 -2.19
N THR A 379 33.17 5.91 -3.02
CA THR A 379 34.38 5.09 -3.04
C THR A 379 35.51 5.81 -2.32
N SER A 380 35.98 5.24 -1.21
CA SER A 380 37.19 5.65 -0.49
C SER A 380 38.29 4.57 -0.52
N ALA A 381 37.98 3.39 -1.06
CA ALA A 381 38.92 2.31 -1.26
C ALA A 381 40.04 2.69 -2.23
N THR A 382 41.27 2.30 -1.92
CA THR A 382 42.42 2.41 -2.82
C THR A 382 42.50 1.23 -3.78
N LYS A 383 41.87 0.09 -3.44
CA LYS A 383 41.91 -1.15 -4.23
C LYS A 383 40.87 -1.23 -5.33
N VAL A 384 39.82 -0.42 -5.22
CA VAL A 384 38.73 -0.32 -6.19
C VAL A 384 38.69 1.11 -6.71
N SER A 385 38.90 1.29 -8.02
CA SER A 385 38.93 2.62 -8.65
C SER A 385 37.53 3.17 -8.91
N SER A 386 36.54 2.30 -9.13
CA SER A 386 35.13 2.67 -9.24
C SER A 386 34.22 1.49 -8.91
N ALA A 387 33.02 1.79 -8.41
CA ALA A 387 31.99 0.80 -8.14
C ALA A 387 30.66 1.24 -8.75
N SER A 388 29.81 0.27 -9.09
CA SER A 388 28.41 0.50 -9.46
C SER A 388 27.62 -0.77 -9.24
N PHE A 389 26.30 -0.68 -9.26
CA PHE A 389 25.44 -1.85 -9.25
C PHE A 389 24.21 -1.66 -10.15
N GLU A 390 23.59 -2.77 -10.51
CA GLU A 390 22.31 -2.82 -11.22
C GLU A 390 21.27 -3.53 -10.35
N ASN A 391 19.99 -3.30 -10.67
CA ASN A 391 18.83 -3.90 -9.99
C ASN A 391 18.68 -3.50 -8.52
N GLY A 392 19.06 -2.28 -8.14
CA GLY A 392 18.99 -1.86 -6.73
C GLY A 392 17.59 -1.83 -6.12
N ALA A 393 16.52 -1.79 -6.93
CA ALA A 393 15.14 -2.01 -6.47
C ALA A 393 14.94 -3.36 -5.73
N ASN A 394 15.85 -4.31 -5.92
CA ASN A 394 15.87 -5.58 -5.18
C ASN A 394 16.30 -5.43 -3.72
N ALA A 395 17.04 -4.36 -3.40
CA ALA A 395 17.61 -4.12 -2.07
C ALA A 395 16.85 -3.06 -1.27
N ALA A 396 16.18 -2.11 -1.95
CA ALA A 396 15.36 -1.08 -1.31
C ALA A 396 13.98 -0.96 -1.99
N PRO A 397 12.87 -1.04 -1.24
CA PRO A 397 11.52 -0.93 -1.79
C PRO A 397 11.12 0.51 -2.16
N SER A 398 11.89 1.51 -1.73
CA SER A 398 11.60 2.93 -1.94
C SER A 398 12.88 3.77 -1.89
N GLY A 399 12.84 4.98 -2.45
CA GLY A 399 13.95 5.91 -2.37
C GLY A 399 15.13 5.49 -3.25
N ASN A 400 16.34 5.56 -2.71
CA ASN A 400 17.57 5.21 -3.41
C ASN A 400 18.48 4.41 -2.50
N LEU A 401 19.57 3.92 -3.08
CA LEU A 401 20.65 3.29 -2.35
C LEU A 401 21.88 4.18 -2.29
N ARG A 402 22.62 4.07 -1.19
CA ARG A 402 23.98 4.59 -1.07
C ARG A 402 24.93 3.43 -0.81
N LEU A 403 25.82 3.18 -1.77
CA LEU A 403 26.91 2.22 -1.64
C LEU A 403 28.16 2.95 -1.16
N THR A 404 28.74 2.49 -0.05
CA THR A 404 30.07 2.90 0.39
C THR A 404 31.06 1.75 0.19
N VAL A 405 32.15 2.03 -0.51
CA VAL A 405 33.25 1.10 -0.77
C VAL A 405 34.51 1.61 -0.09
N ALA A 406 35.03 0.84 0.86
CA ALA A 406 36.22 1.18 1.63
C ALA A 406 37.21 0.02 1.67
N ASP A 407 38.50 0.32 1.83
CA ASP A 407 39.50 -0.72 2.07
C ASP A 407 39.23 -1.40 3.41
N SER A 408 39.52 -2.69 3.49
CA SER A 408 39.42 -3.48 4.72
C SER A 408 40.78 -4.09 5.07
N ASN A 409 41.06 -4.19 6.36
CA ASN A 409 42.26 -4.85 6.90
C ASN A 409 41.99 -6.29 7.33
N GLU A 410 40.86 -6.87 6.92
CA GLU A 410 40.48 -8.26 7.23
C GLU A 410 41.51 -9.27 6.71
N ASP A 411 41.70 -10.36 7.45
CA ASP A 411 42.66 -11.41 7.11
C ASP A 411 42.23 -12.16 5.84
N THR A 412 43.07 -12.07 4.82
CA THR A 412 42.82 -12.64 3.49
C THR A 412 43.13 -14.14 3.39
N THR A 413 43.76 -14.73 4.41
CA THR A 413 44.26 -16.13 4.40
C THR A 413 43.15 -17.13 4.08
N ASN A 414 41.98 -16.98 4.71
CA ASN A 414 40.87 -17.91 4.52
C ASN A 414 40.20 -17.72 3.16
N ALA A 415 40.17 -16.49 2.63
CA ALA A 415 39.64 -16.20 1.30
C ALA A 415 40.54 -16.78 0.19
N LEU A 416 41.87 -16.70 0.35
CA LEU A 416 42.83 -17.34 -0.55
C LEU A 416 42.59 -18.86 -0.67
N ALA A 417 42.28 -19.51 0.45
CA ALA A 417 42.00 -20.95 0.47
C ALA A 417 40.72 -21.35 -0.29
N GLN A 418 39.79 -20.41 -0.55
CA GLN A 418 38.56 -20.67 -1.32
C GLN A 418 38.78 -20.70 -2.84
N VAL A 419 39.93 -20.24 -3.33
CA VAL A 419 40.18 -20.04 -4.75
C VAL A 419 41.40 -20.82 -5.22
N ALA A 420 41.20 -21.75 -6.16
CA ALA A 420 42.29 -22.51 -6.76
C ALA A 420 43.25 -21.58 -7.55
N ASN A 421 44.56 -21.81 -7.42
CA ASN A 421 45.62 -21.00 -8.03
C ASN A 421 45.65 -19.52 -7.58
N ALA A 422 45.11 -19.23 -6.39
CA ALA A 422 45.21 -17.89 -5.79
C ALA A 422 46.68 -17.50 -5.52
N VAL A 423 46.99 -16.23 -5.79
CA VAL A 423 48.33 -15.63 -5.63
C VAL A 423 48.33 -14.60 -4.50
N SER A 424 47.32 -13.74 -4.48
CA SER A 424 47.13 -12.71 -3.47
C SER A 424 45.66 -12.34 -3.38
N ALA A 425 45.23 -11.73 -2.29
CA ALA A 425 43.87 -11.21 -2.16
C ALA A 425 43.89 -9.88 -1.42
N GLU A 426 42.88 -9.06 -1.70
CA GLU A 426 42.68 -7.75 -1.09
C GLU A 426 41.27 -7.67 -0.53
N ALA A 427 41.12 -7.17 0.70
CA ALA A 427 39.81 -7.04 1.35
C ALA A 427 39.24 -5.64 1.16
N VAL A 428 37.94 -5.57 0.85
CA VAL A 428 37.16 -4.34 0.71
C VAL A 428 35.82 -4.52 1.43
N ASN A 429 35.38 -3.48 2.15
CA ASN A 429 34.08 -3.46 2.79
C ASN A 429 33.07 -2.77 1.86
N LEU A 430 31.94 -3.43 1.62
CA LEU A 430 30.80 -2.85 0.89
C LEU A 430 29.66 -2.63 1.88
N THR A 431 29.34 -1.37 2.15
CA THR A 431 28.20 -0.98 3.00
C THR A 431 27.11 -0.40 2.13
N LEU A 432 25.86 -0.83 2.34
CA LEU A 432 24.71 -0.39 1.57
C LEU A 432 23.65 0.19 2.51
N ASP A 433 23.20 1.41 2.26
CA ASP A 433 22.10 2.06 2.97
C ASP A 433 20.96 2.37 2.01
N GLN A 434 19.71 2.15 2.43
CA GLN A 434 18.55 2.79 1.82
C GLN A 434 18.48 4.24 2.28
N ILE A 435 18.35 5.16 1.34
CA ILE A 435 18.26 6.59 1.58
C ILE A 435 16.88 7.09 1.13
N VAL A 436 16.19 7.78 2.03
CA VAL A 436 14.94 8.50 1.74
C VAL A 436 15.07 9.94 2.20
N SER A 437 14.94 10.89 1.28
CA SER A 437 15.04 12.33 1.51
C SER A 437 13.90 12.83 2.39
N LYS A 438 14.25 13.68 3.37
CA LYS A 438 13.30 14.43 4.19
C LYS A 438 12.82 15.73 3.52
N GLY A 439 13.28 16.02 2.30
CA GLY A 439 12.97 17.25 1.57
C GLY A 439 13.59 18.51 2.16
N ASN A 440 14.54 18.39 3.10
CA ASN A 440 15.20 19.49 3.80
C ASN A 440 16.74 19.41 3.77
N GLY A 441 17.29 18.63 2.83
CA GLY A 441 18.72 18.35 2.71
C GLY A 441 19.25 17.24 3.63
N ASN A 442 18.41 16.65 4.48
CA ASN A 442 18.73 15.45 5.24
C ASN A 442 17.92 14.24 4.76
N SER A 443 18.34 13.04 5.17
CA SER A 443 17.68 11.79 4.82
C SER A 443 17.37 10.94 6.05
N TRP A 444 16.42 10.01 5.90
CA TRP A 444 16.37 8.78 6.66
C TRP A 444 17.30 7.77 6.00
N GLU A 445 18.08 7.07 6.82
CA GLU A 445 19.07 6.10 6.35
C GLU A 445 18.81 4.77 7.06
N THR A 446 18.61 3.71 6.29
CA THR A 446 18.35 2.37 6.80
C THR A 446 19.42 1.41 6.27
N PRO A 447 20.26 0.82 7.13
CA PRO A 447 21.27 -0.14 6.69
C PRO A 447 20.63 -1.37 6.03
N VAL A 448 21.15 -1.76 4.88
CA VAL A 448 20.71 -2.93 4.10
C VAL A 448 21.85 -3.94 4.04
N THR A 449 21.81 -4.94 4.92
CA THR A 449 22.88 -5.94 5.03
C THR A 449 22.56 -7.25 4.32
N GLN A 450 21.27 -7.58 4.14
CA GLN A 450 20.83 -8.76 3.41
C GLN A 450 19.42 -8.58 2.85
N PHE A 451 19.18 -9.13 1.66
CA PHE A 451 17.88 -9.09 0.99
C PHE A 451 17.67 -10.30 0.05
N SER A 452 16.47 -10.47 -0.51
CA SER A 452 16.07 -11.74 -1.16
C SER A 452 16.59 -11.90 -2.59
N GLN A 453 16.43 -10.89 -3.45
CA GLN A 453 16.89 -10.95 -4.84
C GLN A 453 18.25 -10.24 -4.96
N PRO A 454 19.26 -10.78 -5.64
CA PRO A 454 20.57 -10.14 -5.69
C PRO A 454 20.56 -8.85 -6.51
N VAL A 455 21.47 -7.93 -6.16
CA VAL A 455 21.92 -6.88 -7.08
C VAL A 455 23.10 -7.40 -7.89
N LYS A 456 23.30 -6.84 -9.09
CA LYS A 456 24.50 -7.12 -9.88
C LYS A 456 25.55 -6.06 -9.57
N MET A 457 26.57 -6.44 -8.83
CA MET A 457 27.69 -5.58 -8.47
C MET A 457 28.73 -5.52 -9.58
N LYS A 458 29.33 -4.33 -9.74
CA LYS A 458 30.49 -4.09 -10.59
C LYS A 458 31.57 -3.34 -9.78
N LEU A 459 32.75 -3.94 -9.67
CA LEU A 459 33.90 -3.34 -9.00
C LEU A 459 35.08 -3.29 -9.98
N LYS A 460 35.62 -2.09 -10.23
CA LYS A 460 36.80 -1.92 -11.09
C LYS A 460 38.07 -1.96 -10.25
N VAL A 461 38.91 -2.96 -10.50
CA VAL A 461 40.20 -3.11 -9.79
C VAL A 461 41.12 -1.94 -10.16
N ALA A 462 41.75 -1.31 -9.16
CA ALA A 462 42.61 -0.14 -9.40
C ALA A 462 43.93 -0.51 -10.12
N ASP A 463 44.62 -1.55 -9.64
CA ASP A 463 45.89 -2.04 -10.20
C ASP A 463 45.68 -3.32 -11.02
N TYR A 464 44.80 -3.27 -12.01
CA TYR A 464 44.41 -4.44 -12.80
C TYR A 464 45.57 -5.00 -13.64
N ASP A 465 45.96 -6.24 -13.33
CA ASP A 465 46.94 -7.02 -14.09
C ASP A 465 46.25 -7.93 -15.12
N THR A 466 46.38 -7.60 -16.41
CA THR A 466 45.79 -8.34 -17.55
C THR A 466 46.37 -9.74 -17.74
N ALA A 467 47.52 -10.05 -17.11
CA ALA A 467 48.13 -11.37 -17.12
C ALA A 467 47.62 -12.29 -16.01
N ALA A 468 46.75 -11.79 -15.11
CA ALA A 468 46.18 -12.55 -14.00
C ALA A 468 44.67 -12.79 -14.19
N GLY A 469 44.14 -13.83 -13.51
CA GLY A 469 42.70 -13.99 -13.33
C GLY A 469 42.23 -13.34 -12.02
N TYR A 470 40.94 -13.04 -11.90
CA TYR A 470 40.36 -12.47 -10.68
C TYR A 470 39.05 -13.16 -10.32
N GLU A 471 38.85 -13.35 -9.02
CA GLU A 471 37.68 -14.00 -8.42
C GLU A 471 37.25 -13.19 -7.21
N VAL A 472 35.96 -13.27 -6.84
CA VAL A 472 35.44 -12.59 -5.64
C VAL A 472 35.01 -13.62 -4.61
N VAL A 473 35.42 -13.42 -3.36
CA VAL A 473 34.95 -14.17 -2.20
C VAL A 473 34.26 -13.19 -1.25
N ARG A 474 33.02 -13.47 -0.85
CA ARG A 474 32.31 -12.69 0.15
C ARG A 474 32.47 -13.37 1.51
N GLU A 475 32.75 -12.59 2.55
CA GLU A 475 32.52 -12.99 3.94
C GLU A 475 31.27 -12.30 4.44
N HIS A 476 30.33 -13.07 4.99
CA HIS A 476 29.16 -12.53 5.65
C HIS A 476 28.78 -13.40 6.85
N ASN A 477 28.72 -12.79 8.04
CA ASN A 477 28.41 -13.46 9.31
C ASN A 477 29.31 -14.69 9.58
N GLY A 478 30.60 -14.59 9.27
CA GLY A 478 31.60 -15.64 9.43
C GLY A 478 31.65 -16.67 8.30
N ASN A 479 30.77 -16.58 7.30
CA ASN A 479 30.72 -17.52 6.19
C ASN A 479 31.40 -16.95 4.95
N LEU A 480 32.42 -17.66 4.46
CA LEU A 480 33.10 -17.35 3.20
C LEU A 480 32.39 -18.05 2.04
N THR A 481 32.03 -17.30 1.01
CA THR A 481 31.37 -17.79 -0.20
C THR A 481 32.11 -17.27 -1.43
N LYS A 482 32.66 -18.16 -2.25
CA LYS A 482 33.16 -17.78 -3.58
C LYS A 482 31.97 -17.41 -4.47
N LEU A 483 31.98 -16.22 -5.03
CA LEU A 483 30.94 -15.74 -5.93
C LEU A 483 31.32 -15.99 -7.38
N THR A 484 30.36 -16.39 -8.20
CA THR A 484 30.53 -16.46 -9.65
C THR A 484 30.84 -15.06 -10.17
N THR A 485 32.06 -14.88 -10.69
CA THR A 485 32.59 -13.59 -11.08
C THR A 485 32.95 -13.62 -12.56
N SER A 486 32.50 -12.62 -13.32
CA SER A 486 33.03 -12.35 -14.65
C SER A 486 33.95 -11.13 -14.61
N VAL A 487 34.98 -11.13 -15.45
CA VAL A 487 36.00 -10.07 -15.50
C VAL A 487 36.05 -9.54 -16.93
N SER A 488 35.79 -8.25 -17.10
CA SER A 488 35.94 -7.57 -18.39
C SER A 488 37.41 -7.25 -18.70
N GLU A 489 37.69 -6.94 -19.96
CA GLU A 489 39.03 -6.53 -20.43
C GLU A 489 39.59 -5.30 -19.69
N ASP A 490 38.71 -4.44 -19.18
CA ASP A 490 39.08 -3.22 -18.46
C ASP A 490 39.24 -3.41 -16.94
N GLY A 491 39.19 -4.66 -16.46
CA GLY A 491 39.39 -5.01 -15.05
C GLY A 491 38.15 -4.83 -14.17
N THR A 492 36.96 -4.75 -14.75
CA THR A 492 35.70 -4.69 -14.00
C THR A 492 35.22 -6.09 -13.64
N LEU A 493 35.18 -6.38 -12.34
CA LEU A 493 34.61 -7.58 -11.77
C LEU A 493 33.09 -7.42 -11.69
N THR A 494 32.34 -8.36 -12.26
CA THR A 494 30.87 -8.39 -12.18
C THR A 494 30.42 -9.66 -11.50
N PHE A 495 29.59 -9.52 -10.46
CA PHE A 495 29.07 -10.64 -9.68
C PHE A 495 27.71 -10.28 -9.08
N GLU A 496 26.90 -11.29 -8.79
CA GLU A 496 25.62 -11.11 -8.10
C GLU A 496 25.80 -11.26 -6.59
N THR A 497 25.14 -10.38 -5.82
CA THR A 497 25.19 -10.46 -4.37
C THR A 497 23.93 -9.89 -3.74
N ASN A 498 23.53 -10.45 -2.61
CA ASN A 498 22.36 -10.05 -1.84
C ASN A 498 22.68 -9.87 -0.34
N GLN A 499 23.97 -9.87 0.00
CA GLN A 499 24.45 -9.72 1.37
C GLN A 499 25.66 -8.80 1.33
N PHE A 500 25.65 -7.72 2.11
CA PHE A 500 26.66 -6.66 2.11
C PHE A 500 27.45 -6.69 3.42
N SER A 501 28.77 -6.75 3.29
CA SER A 501 29.76 -6.93 4.36
C SER A 501 31.17 -6.86 3.72
N THR A 502 32.10 -7.72 4.14
CA THR A 502 33.45 -7.79 3.58
C THR A 502 33.52 -8.66 2.33
N TYR A 503 34.23 -8.19 1.33
CA TYR A 503 34.55 -8.91 0.10
C TYR A 503 36.04 -8.95 -0.11
N PHE A 504 36.51 -10.03 -0.71
CA PHE A 504 37.89 -10.27 -1.05
C PHE A 504 38.02 -10.37 -2.57
N ILE A 505 38.84 -9.51 -3.14
CA ILE A 505 39.26 -9.57 -4.54
C ILE A 505 40.48 -10.48 -4.58
N VAL A 506 40.34 -11.69 -5.12
CA VAL A 506 41.39 -12.70 -5.16
C VAL A 506 42.03 -12.73 -6.54
N LYS A 507 43.32 -12.40 -6.61
CA LYS A 507 44.15 -12.51 -7.81
C LYS A 507 44.63 -13.95 -7.98
N THR A 508 44.51 -14.50 -9.18
CA THR A 508 44.89 -15.88 -9.53
C THR A 508 45.93 -15.90 -10.65
N ALA A 509 46.77 -16.94 -10.67
CA ALA A 509 47.66 -17.17 -11.80
C ALA A 509 46.85 -17.58 -13.04
N LYS A 510 47.07 -16.93 -14.18
CA LYS A 510 46.38 -17.26 -15.43
C LYS A 510 46.69 -18.71 -15.83
N LYS A 511 45.65 -19.50 -16.14
CA LYS A 511 45.82 -20.85 -16.69
C LYS A 511 46.69 -20.78 -17.95
N ALA A 512 47.67 -21.66 -18.06
CA ALA A 512 48.40 -21.86 -19.31
C ALA A 512 47.40 -22.29 -20.41
N ASP A 513 47.45 -21.64 -21.56
CA ASP A 513 46.78 -22.08 -22.78
C ASP A 513 47.32 -23.47 -23.16
N ASN A 514 46.61 -24.53 -22.81
CA ASN A 514 46.83 -25.83 -23.46
C ASN A 514 45.99 -25.86 -24.73
N GLY A 515 46.63 -25.49 -25.83
CA GLY A 515 46.10 -25.68 -27.16
C GLY A 515 45.84 -27.15 -27.50
N ASN A 516 44.73 -27.37 -28.19
CA ASN A 516 44.50 -28.41 -29.18
C ASN A 516 44.50 -29.89 -28.72
N ALA A 517 43.32 -30.44 -28.43
CA ALA A 517 43.01 -31.84 -28.68
C ALA A 517 41.54 -32.02 -29.05
N LYS A 518 41.31 -32.18 -30.36
CA LYS A 518 40.07 -32.63 -30.98
C LYS A 518 39.98 -34.15 -30.80
N THR A 519 39.00 -34.66 -30.06
CA THR A 519 38.52 -36.04 -30.23
C THR A 519 37.07 -36.16 -29.77
N GLU A 520 36.29 -36.84 -30.61
CA GLU A 520 34.84 -36.94 -30.58
C GLU A 520 34.30 -38.00 -29.60
N LYS A 521 33.00 -37.81 -29.29
CA LYS A 521 31.92 -38.81 -29.14
C LYS A 521 31.88 -39.78 -27.94
N SER A 522 30.87 -39.50 -27.09
CA SER A 522 29.83 -40.39 -26.52
C SER A 522 30.23 -41.61 -25.70
N SER A 523 29.81 -41.64 -24.42
CA SER A 523 28.66 -42.44 -23.98
C SER A 523 28.47 -42.37 -22.45
N ASN A 524 27.20 -42.34 -22.05
CA ASN A 524 26.70 -42.49 -20.67
C ASN A 524 27.32 -43.69 -19.95
N THR A 525 27.54 -43.58 -18.63
CA THR A 525 27.06 -44.55 -17.61
C THR A 525 27.16 -43.92 -16.22
N SER A 526 26.03 -43.95 -15.50
CA SER A 526 25.88 -43.60 -14.10
C SER A 526 26.47 -44.70 -13.19
N SER A 527 27.14 -44.33 -12.09
CA SER A 527 26.83 -44.80 -10.72
C SER A 527 28.00 -44.64 -9.73
N THR A 528 27.71 -43.87 -8.68
CA THR A 528 28.00 -44.09 -7.23
C THR A 528 29.36 -44.61 -6.72
N THR A 529 29.99 -43.83 -5.83
CA THR A 529 30.29 -44.15 -4.41
C THR A 529 30.97 -42.92 -3.77
N ALA A 530 30.27 -42.18 -2.89
CA ALA A 530 30.30 -42.26 -1.43
C ALA A 530 31.64 -41.81 -0.77
N SER A 531 31.63 -40.60 -0.19
CA SER A 531 32.40 -40.28 1.02
C SER A 531 31.63 -39.26 1.86
N SER A 532 31.71 -39.47 3.17
CA SER A 532 30.78 -39.08 4.22
C SER A 532 31.03 -37.71 4.85
N ALA A 533 29.93 -36.96 5.00
CA ALA A 533 29.50 -36.12 6.12
C ALA A 533 30.52 -35.39 7.02
N ALA A 534 30.45 -34.06 6.99
CA ALA A 534 30.35 -33.20 8.17
C ALA A 534 29.31 -32.10 7.88
N GLY A 535 28.36 -31.91 8.78
CA GLY A 535 27.01 -31.41 8.48
C GLY A 535 26.89 -29.94 8.05
N SER A 536 26.14 -29.74 6.96
CA SER A 536 25.38 -28.54 6.64
C SER A 536 24.09 -29.00 5.95
N THR A 537 22.93 -28.50 6.36
CA THR A 537 21.64 -28.87 5.77
C THR A 537 21.45 -28.12 4.46
N ASP A 538 21.88 -28.72 3.33
CA ASP A 538 21.65 -28.22 1.98
C ASP A 538 20.17 -28.34 1.58
N ASN A 539 19.44 -27.23 1.66
CA ASN A 539 18.12 -27.06 1.04
C ASN A 539 18.28 -26.73 -0.46
N ALA A 540 18.84 -27.66 -1.25
CA ALA A 540 19.12 -27.42 -2.67
C ALA A 540 17.83 -27.40 -3.53
N ILE A 541 17.44 -26.22 -4.00
CA ILE A 541 16.51 -26.04 -5.12
C ILE A 541 17.31 -26.13 -6.42
N THR A 542 16.87 -26.94 -7.37
CA THR A 542 17.60 -27.17 -8.63
C THR A 542 16.68 -27.03 -9.84
N ALA A 543 17.25 -26.71 -11.00
CA ALA A 543 16.54 -26.69 -12.27
C ALA A 543 17.27 -27.58 -13.28
N GLN A 544 16.51 -28.34 -14.07
CA GLN A 544 17.02 -29.24 -15.08
C GLN A 544 16.25 -29.04 -16.37
N SER A 545 16.95 -29.05 -17.50
CA SER A 545 16.36 -29.04 -18.84
C SER A 545 16.59 -30.39 -19.51
N VAL A 546 15.56 -30.95 -20.16
CA VAL A 546 15.60 -32.26 -20.81
C VAL A 546 14.97 -32.15 -22.20
N SER A 547 15.74 -32.44 -23.24
CA SER A 547 15.24 -32.49 -24.61
C SER A 547 15.08 -33.94 -25.08
N GLY A 548 13.92 -34.27 -25.65
CA GLY A 548 13.65 -35.56 -26.29
C GLY A 548 14.46 -35.76 -27.58
N GLU A 549 14.36 -36.95 -28.15
CA GLU A 549 15.02 -37.26 -29.42
C GLU A 549 14.39 -36.46 -30.58
N GLY A 550 15.23 -35.86 -31.43
CA GLY A 550 14.78 -35.10 -32.60
C GLY A 550 14.20 -33.70 -32.32
N VAL A 551 14.22 -33.23 -31.07
CA VAL A 551 13.85 -31.84 -30.70
C VAL A 551 15.07 -31.00 -30.31
N PRO A 552 15.00 -29.66 -30.48
CA PRO A 552 16.08 -28.76 -30.13
C PRO A 552 16.42 -28.82 -28.63
N ALA A 553 17.67 -28.54 -28.33
CA ALA A 553 18.12 -28.33 -26.96
C ALA A 553 17.39 -27.12 -26.36
N ILE A 554 16.86 -27.28 -25.16
CA ILE A 554 16.22 -26.20 -24.41
C ILE A 554 17.03 -25.92 -23.14
N ASN A 555 17.03 -24.67 -22.71
CA ASN A 555 17.60 -24.26 -21.43
C ASN A 555 16.63 -23.31 -20.73
N ILE A 556 16.49 -23.48 -19.42
CA ILE A 556 15.88 -22.47 -18.57
C ILE A 556 16.86 -21.29 -18.49
N ALA A 557 16.47 -20.14 -19.02
CA ALA A 557 17.26 -18.91 -19.02
C ALA A 557 16.93 -17.98 -17.84
N SER A 558 16.04 -18.42 -16.94
CA SER A 558 15.71 -17.78 -15.67
C SER A 558 16.49 -18.40 -14.50
N ALA A 559 16.72 -17.63 -13.44
CA ALA A 559 17.38 -18.16 -12.25
C ALA A 559 16.49 -19.20 -11.53
N THR A 560 17.09 -20.25 -10.97
CA THR A 560 16.35 -21.36 -10.32
C THR A 560 15.49 -20.89 -9.15
N ASP A 561 15.92 -19.88 -8.39
CA ASP A 561 15.16 -19.32 -7.27
C ASP A 561 13.95 -18.48 -7.72
N GLN A 562 13.97 -17.96 -8.95
CA GLN A 562 12.79 -17.29 -9.54
C GLN A 562 11.69 -18.30 -9.84
N LEU A 563 12.03 -19.52 -10.25
CA LEU A 563 11.05 -20.56 -10.60
C LEU A 563 10.14 -20.90 -9.41
N LEU A 564 10.64 -20.85 -8.18
CA LEU A 564 9.85 -21.13 -6.98
C LEU A 564 8.70 -20.13 -6.80
N ASN A 565 8.99 -18.84 -7.02
CA ASN A 565 8.02 -17.75 -6.89
C ASN A 565 7.02 -17.74 -8.06
N LEU A 566 7.46 -18.21 -9.23
CA LEU A 566 6.63 -18.29 -10.43
C LEU A 566 5.70 -19.52 -10.43
N ALA A 567 6.09 -20.60 -9.77
CA ALA A 567 5.44 -21.91 -9.81
C ALA A 567 4.08 -22.04 -9.07
N LYS A 568 3.55 -20.94 -8.51
CA LYS A 568 2.28 -20.90 -7.75
C LYS A 568 2.17 -22.06 -6.75
N LEU A 569 3.12 -22.16 -5.82
CA LEU A 569 3.15 -23.25 -4.85
C LEU A 569 1.92 -23.23 -3.92
N SER A 570 1.34 -24.40 -3.67
CA SER A 570 0.36 -24.59 -2.61
C SER A 570 0.97 -24.35 -1.23
N GLU A 571 0.13 -24.14 -0.21
CA GLU A 571 0.58 -23.90 1.16
C GLU A 571 1.45 -25.07 1.69
N ASP A 572 1.09 -26.31 1.34
CA ASP A 572 1.81 -27.51 1.77
C ASP A 572 3.13 -27.71 1.02
N GLU A 573 3.20 -27.35 -0.26
CA GLU A 573 4.46 -27.35 -1.02
C GLU A 573 5.41 -26.27 -0.49
N ASN A 574 4.88 -25.08 -0.19
CA ASN A 574 5.63 -24.01 0.47
C ASN A 574 6.18 -24.46 1.84
N LYS A 575 5.37 -25.17 2.64
CA LYS A 575 5.83 -25.75 3.92
C LYS A 575 6.94 -26.79 3.71
N ALA A 576 6.80 -27.68 2.72
CA ALA A 576 7.79 -28.70 2.42
C ALA A 576 9.13 -28.11 1.93
N VAL A 577 9.08 -27.07 1.08
CA VAL A 577 10.28 -26.35 0.63
C VAL A 577 10.93 -25.60 1.80
N LYS A 578 10.14 -24.92 2.65
CA LYS A 578 10.64 -24.25 3.86
C LYS A 578 11.23 -25.23 4.89
N ALA A 579 10.73 -26.46 4.94
CA ALA A 579 11.27 -27.54 5.76
C ALA A 579 12.57 -28.13 5.21
N GLY A 580 13.00 -27.72 4.01
CA GLY A 580 14.26 -28.12 3.42
C GLY A 580 14.22 -29.35 2.53
N ASN A 581 13.03 -29.77 2.10
CA ASN A 581 12.92 -30.87 1.16
C ASN A 581 13.56 -30.48 -0.18
N LYS A 582 14.40 -31.35 -0.74
CA LYS A 582 15.04 -31.11 -2.04
C LYS A 582 13.97 -30.87 -3.09
N THR A 583 14.11 -29.76 -3.80
CA THR A 583 13.14 -29.28 -4.77
C THR A 583 13.80 -29.17 -6.14
N GLN A 584 13.12 -29.66 -7.18
CA GLN A 584 13.65 -29.66 -8.54
C GLN A 584 12.57 -29.22 -9.53
N PHE A 585 12.94 -28.30 -10.42
CA PHE A 585 12.17 -27.97 -11.61
C PHE A 585 12.74 -28.70 -12.81
N VAL A 586 11.90 -29.40 -13.57
CA VAL A 586 12.30 -30.10 -14.79
C VAL A 586 11.52 -29.51 -15.96
N LEU A 587 12.20 -28.74 -16.80
CA LEU A 587 11.67 -28.32 -18.10
C LEU A 587 11.99 -29.41 -19.12
N SER A 588 10.97 -29.89 -19.83
CA SER A 588 11.11 -30.92 -20.85
C SER A 588 10.53 -30.49 -22.18
N ALA A 589 11.24 -30.80 -23.27
CA ALA A 589 10.74 -30.67 -24.64
C ALA A 589 10.55 -32.04 -25.26
N SER A 590 9.42 -32.24 -25.92
CA SER A 590 9.17 -33.40 -26.77
C SER A 590 8.62 -32.99 -28.13
N GLY A 591 8.89 -33.81 -29.14
CA GLY A 591 8.26 -33.64 -30.45
C GLY A 591 6.77 -33.94 -30.33
N MET A 592 5.96 -33.27 -31.15
CA MET A 592 4.54 -33.55 -31.21
C MET A 592 3.97 -33.31 -32.62
N THR A 593 2.79 -33.87 -32.86
CA THR A 593 2.00 -33.61 -34.07
C THR A 593 0.72 -32.87 -33.66
N PRO A 594 0.54 -31.59 -34.01
CA PRO A 594 -0.65 -30.85 -33.63
C PRO A 594 -1.91 -31.42 -34.29
N THR A 595 -3.03 -31.30 -33.59
CA THR A 595 -4.36 -31.61 -34.12
C THR A 595 -4.76 -30.64 -35.24
N LYS A 596 -5.82 -30.96 -36.00
CA LYS A 596 -6.28 -30.09 -37.09
C LYS A 596 -6.72 -28.72 -36.56
N GLU A 597 -7.32 -28.72 -35.37
CA GLU A 597 -7.78 -27.54 -34.65
C GLU A 597 -6.59 -26.67 -34.21
N GLU A 598 -5.55 -27.27 -33.64
CA GLU A 598 -4.32 -26.55 -33.27
C GLU A 598 -3.58 -25.99 -34.50
N ILE A 599 -3.55 -26.72 -35.62
CA ILE A 599 -2.97 -26.19 -36.87
C ILE A 599 -3.73 -24.94 -37.34
N ALA A 600 -5.06 -24.95 -37.28
CA ALA A 600 -5.87 -23.80 -37.65
C ALA A 600 -5.62 -22.59 -36.72
N LEU A 601 -5.47 -22.83 -35.42
CA LEU A 601 -5.13 -21.80 -34.45
C LEU A 601 -3.74 -21.20 -34.70
N ILE A 602 -2.73 -22.03 -34.98
CA ILE A 602 -1.38 -21.55 -35.30
C ILE A 602 -1.41 -20.70 -36.57
N GLN A 603 -2.11 -21.17 -37.62
CA GLN A 603 -2.26 -20.43 -38.87
C GLN A 603 -2.92 -19.06 -38.68
N SER A 604 -3.85 -18.93 -37.72
CA SER A 604 -4.55 -17.66 -37.48
C SER A 604 -3.64 -16.52 -37.01
N VAL A 605 -2.51 -16.83 -36.35
CA VAL A 605 -1.55 -15.85 -35.81
C VAL A 605 -0.19 -15.88 -36.51
N LEU A 606 -0.02 -16.72 -37.54
CA LEU A 606 1.27 -16.98 -38.17
C LEU A 606 1.81 -15.79 -38.98
N GLY A 607 0.92 -14.98 -39.56
CA GLY A 607 1.31 -13.85 -40.42
C GLY A 607 2.18 -14.30 -41.59
N ASN A 608 3.32 -13.62 -41.80
CA ASN A 608 4.31 -13.95 -42.83
C ASN A 608 5.29 -15.07 -42.43
N ASN A 609 5.17 -15.58 -41.20
CA ASN A 609 6.13 -16.57 -40.70
C ASN A 609 5.90 -17.93 -41.35
N VAL A 610 6.99 -18.70 -41.48
CA VAL A 610 7.01 -20.09 -41.90
C VAL A 610 7.20 -20.96 -40.66
N ILE A 611 6.43 -22.05 -40.57
CA ILE A 611 6.55 -23.00 -39.47
C ILE A 611 7.83 -23.82 -39.65
N GLY A 612 8.71 -23.76 -38.66
CA GLY A 612 9.94 -24.55 -38.61
C GLY A 612 9.73 -25.89 -37.93
N GLN A 613 9.22 -25.91 -36.69
CA GLN A 613 9.05 -27.15 -35.92
C GLN A 613 8.00 -27.01 -34.81
N TYR A 614 7.23 -28.07 -34.56
CA TYR A 614 6.31 -28.16 -33.42
C TYR A 614 6.96 -28.84 -32.22
N LEU A 615 6.69 -28.32 -31.03
CA LEU A 615 7.26 -28.71 -29.75
C LEU A 615 6.16 -28.78 -28.71
N ASN A 616 6.25 -29.72 -27.77
CA ASN A 616 5.51 -29.67 -26.51
C ASN A 616 6.51 -29.34 -25.40
N LEU A 617 6.26 -28.27 -24.65
CA LEU A 617 7.09 -27.88 -23.51
C LEU A 617 6.32 -28.13 -22.22
N ASN A 618 6.89 -28.93 -21.32
CA ASN A 618 6.30 -29.23 -20.00
C ASN A 618 7.25 -28.81 -18.88
N LEU A 619 6.74 -28.12 -17.86
CA LEU A 619 7.46 -27.84 -16.62
C LEU A 619 6.91 -28.72 -15.50
N THR A 620 7.79 -29.46 -14.81
CA THR A 620 7.43 -30.32 -13.69
C THR A 620 8.16 -29.88 -12.42
N LEU A 621 7.41 -29.69 -11.35
CA LEU A 621 7.92 -29.50 -9.99
C LEU A 621 8.02 -30.85 -9.29
N LYS A 622 9.20 -31.15 -8.73
CA LYS A 622 9.48 -32.33 -7.91
C LYS A 622 9.92 -31.88 -6.54
N ILE A 623 9.23 -32.32 -5.49
CA ILE A 623 9.62 -32.06 -4.11
C ILE A 623 9.81 -33.41 -3.43
N SER A 624 10.96 -33.61 -2.79
CA SER A 624 11.25 -34.88 -2.10
C SER A 624 10.15 -35.24 -1.10
N GLY A 625 9.63 -36.47 -1.21
CA GLY A 625 8.53 -36.97 -0.39
C GLY A 625 7.13 -36.56 -0.84
N ARG A 626 6.98 -35.97 -2.04
CA ARG A 626 5.70 -35.62 -2.66
C ARG A 626 5.62 -36.15 -4.08
N GLU A 627 4.40 -36.26 -4.60
CA GLU A 627 4.15 -36.56 -6.01
C GLU A 627 4.60 -35.41 -6.92
N ASP A 628 5.05 -35.75 -8.13
CA ASP A 628 5.46 -34.79 -9.15
C ASP A 628 4.25 -33.96 -9.62
N ARG A 629 4.39 -32.63 -9.67
CA ARG A 629 3.33 -31.73 -10.13
C ARG A 629 3.72 -31.06 -11.44
N GLN A 630 2.85 -31.18 -12.45
CA GLN A 630 3.00 -30.40 -13.67
C GLN A 630 2.55 -28.96 -13.44
N ILE A 631 3.36 -28.00 -13.89
CA ILE A 631 3.06 -26.58 -13.89
C ILE A 631 2.65 -26.22 -15.31
N THR A 632 1.37 -25.88 -15.47
CA THR A 632 0.81 -25.38 -16.74
C THR A 632 0.90 -23.86 -16.82
N ASP A 633 0.84 -23.16 -15.69
CA ASP A 633 0.75 -21.71 -15.60
C ASP A 633 1.67 -21.12 -14.53
N LEU A 634 2.39 -20.06 -14.89
CA LEU A 634 3.20 -19.27 -13.96
C LEU A 634 2.46 -17.99 -13.52
N SER A 635 2.93 -17.37 -12.44
CA SER A 635 2.40 -16.07 -11.97
C SER A 635 2.95 -14.89 -12.78
N ALA A 636 4.07 -15.07 -13.47
CA ALA A 636 4.64 -14.15 -14.46
C ALA A 636 5.51 -14.94 -15.47
N PRO A 637 5.82 -14.36 -16.65
CA PRO A 637 6.64 -15.04 -17.64
C PRO A 637 8.06 -15.36 -17.16
N MET A 638 8.57 -16.53 -17.53
CA MET A 638 9.98 -16.91 -17.41
C MET A 638 10.66 -16.98 -18.78
N TYR A 639 11.98 -16.94 -18.82
CA TYR A 639 12.74 -17.02 -20.06
C TYR A 639 13.18 -18.46 -20.35
N ILE A 640 12.93 -18.89 -21.59
CA ILE A 640 13.39 -20.17 -22.13
C ILE A 640 14.25 -19.87 -23.36
N ALA A 641 15.40 -20.52 -23.43
CA ALA A 641 16.26 -20.51 -24.61
C ALA A 641 16.11 -21.84 -25.36
N ILE A 642 15.95 -21.76 -26.68
CA ILE A 642 15.91 -22.90 -27.59
C ILE A 642 17.08 -22.78 -28.57
N THR A 643 17.89 -23.82 -28.68
CA THR A 643 18.94 -23.90 -29.71
C THR A 643 18.29 -24.15 -31.07
N ILE A 644 18.49 -23.24 -32.03
CA ILE A 644 17.87 -23.35 -33.35
C ILE A 644 18.44 -24.57 -34.11
N PRO A 645 17.60 -25.50 -34.60
CA PRO A 645 18.05 -26.62 -35.44
C PRO A 645 18.84 -26.13 -36.65
N GLN A 646 19.97 -26.78 -36.97
CA GLN A 646 20.87 -26.34 -38.04
C GLN A 646 20.18 -26.21 -39.41
N ASN A 647 19.17 -27.02 -39.70
CA ASN A 647 18.39 -26.93 -40.94
C ASN A 647 17.46 -25.71 -40.99
N LEU A 648 17.24 -25.01 -39.88
CA LEU A 648 16.45 -23.79 -39.79
C LEU A 648 17.33 -22.52 -39.72
N VAL A 649 18.64 -22.67 -39.53
CA VAL A 649 19.60 -21.55 -39.54
C VAL A 649 19.70 -20.97 -40.95
N ASN A 650 19.58 -19.66 -41.08
CA ASN A 650 19.83 -19.00 -42.36
C ASN A 650 21.34 -18.86 -42.60
N HIS A 651 21.80 -19.24 -43.79
CA HIS A 651 23.18 -19.09 -44.24
C HIS A 651 23.35 -18.09 -45.38
N ASP A 652 22.26 -17.51 -45.88
CA ASP A 652 22.29 -16.48 -46.91
C ASP A 652 22.43 -15.09 -46.28
N SER A 653 23.58 -14.44 -46.46
CA SER A 653 23.86 -13.10 -45.92
C SER A 653 22.97 -11.99 -46.50
N SER A 654 22.26 -12.25 -47.60
CA SER A 654 21.31 -11.31 -48.19
C SER A 654 19.90 -11.41 -47.57
N ILE A 655 19.71 -12.34 -46.64
CA ILE A 655 18.44 -12.58 -45.94
C ILE A 655 18.68 -12.42 -44.44
N GLU A 656 17.85 -11.62 -43.78
CA GLU A 656 17.74 -11.59 -42.33
C GLU A 656 16.60 -12.52 -41.92
N ARG A 657 16.88 -13.51 -41.08
CA ARG A 657 15.87 -14.46 -40.58
C ARG A 657 15.50 -14.11 -39.15
N ILE A 658 14.23 -13.82 -38.91
CA ILE A 658 13.68 -13.44 -37.62
C ILE A 658 12.93 -14.65 -37.04
N TYR A 659 13.39 -15.19 -35.91
CA TYR A 659 12.73 -16.31 -35.22
C TYR A 659 11.68 -15.81 -34.23
N ARG A 660 10.59 -16.57 -34.10
CA ARG A 660 9.49 -16.34 -33.13
C ARG A 660 8.91 -17.67 -32.65
N ILE A 661 8.04 -17.60 -31.66
CA ILE A 661 7.31 -18.76 -31.13
C ILE A 661 5.81 -18.52 -31.28
N VAL A 662 5.06 -19.49 -31.79
CA VAL A 662 3.61 -19.54 -31.57
C VAL A 662 3.32 -20.50 -30.43
N ARG A 663 2.67 -20.02 -29.37
CA ARG A 663 2.23 -20.84 -28.23
C ARG A 663 0.72 -21.03 -28.28
N ILE A 664 0.23 -22.26 -28.13
CA ILE A 664 -1.18 -22.54 -27.84
C ILE A 664 -1.31 -22.96 -26.40
N HIS A 665 -1.93 -22.10 -25.60
CA HIS A 665 -2.19 -22.34 -24.18
C HIS A 665 -3.65 -22.00 -23.87
N ASP A 666 -4.34 -22.86 -23.12
CA ASP A 666 -5.78 -22.75 -22.84
C ASP A 666 -6.66 -22.53 -24.10
N GLY A 667 -6.26 -23.14 -25.22
CA GLY A 667 -6.97 -23.03 -26.51
C GLY A 667 -6.74 -21.72 -27.26
N VAL A 668 -5.86 -20.85 -26.79
CA VAL A 668 -5.52 -19.56 -27.43
C VAL A 668 -4.12 -19.61 -28.04
N ALA A 669 -4.01 -19.31 -29.34
CA ALA A 669 -2.73 -19.14 -30.02
C ALA A 669 -2.20 -17.71 -29.84
N THR A 670 -0.93 -17.58 -29.44
CA THR A 670 -0.24 -16.29 -29.27
C THR A 670 1.11 -16.34 -29.99
N LEU A 671 1.42 -15.33 -30.79
CA LEU A 671 2.75 -15.12 -31.37
C LEU A 671 3.62 -14.38 -30.35
N ILE A 672 4.77 -14.96 -30.03
CA ILE A 672 5.72 -14.50 -29.02
C ILE A 672 7.03 -14.16 -29.73
N ASP A 673 7.44 -12.90 -29.63
CA ASP A 673 8.75 -12.43 -30.08
C ASP A 673 9.85 -12.84 -29.08
N GLY A 674 11.09 -12.83 -29.56
CA GLY A 674 12.25 -13.13 -28.73
C GLY A 674 13.53 -12.59 -29.34
N THR A 675 14.67 -12.96 -28.75
CA THR A 675 15.98 -12.53 -29.20
C THR A 675 16.78 -13.74 -29.68
N TYR A 676 17.28 -13.69 -30.92
CA TYR A 676 18.19 -14.68 -31.47
C TYR A 676 19.64 -14.22 -31.37
N ASP A 677 20.49 -15.02 -30.75
CA ASP A 677 21.92 -14.82 -30.71
C ASP A 677 22.60 -15.76 -31.71
N ALA A 678 23.14 -15.18 -32.79
CA ALA A 678 23.84 -15.92 -33.83
C ALA A 678 25.17 -16.54 -33.36
N ALA A 679 25.81 -16.01 -32.31
CA ALA A 679 27.07 -16.55 -31.79
C ALA A 679 26.85 -17.85 -31.00
N THR A 680 25.75 -17.92 -30.24
CA THR A 680 25.39 -19.09 -29.44
C THR A 680 24.34 -19.99 -30.11
N ASN A 681 23.76 -19.54 -31.22
CA ASN A 681 22.67 -20.17 -31.95
C ASN A 681 21.42 -20.45 -31.06
N GLN A 682 21.17 -19.57 -30.09
CA GLN A 682 20.06 -19.68 -29.16
C GLN A 682 19.02 -18.58 -29.42
N PHE A 683 17.75 -18.97 -29.44
CA PHE A 683 16.61 -18.08 -29.45
C PHE A 683 15.95 -18.08 -28.07
N THR A 684 15.89 -16.92 -27.43
CA THR A 684 15.35 -16.74 -26.07
C THR A 684 14.04 -15.96 -26.13
N PHE A 685 13.00 -16.50 -25.48
CA PHE A 685 11.68 -15.88 -25.41
C PHE A 685 11.08 -16.01 -24.01
N ALA A 686 10.11 -15.15 -23.69
CA ALA A 686 9.40 -15.17 -22.42
C ALA A 686 8.09 -15.95 -22.54
N THR A 687 7.78 -16.81 -21.56
CA THR A 687 6.50 -17.53 -21.51
C THR A 687 6.06 -17.80 -20.07
N ASP A 688 4.76 -17.72 -19.84
CA ASP A 688 4.07 -18.04 -18.58
C ASP A 688 3.18 -19.30 -18.66
N GLY A 689 3.08 -19.95 -19.84
CA GLY A 689 2.22 -21.13 -20.06
C GLY A 689 2.99 -22.30 -20.67
N PHE A 690 2.68 -23.55 -20.32
CA PHE A 690 3.38 -24.76 -20.79
C PHE A 690 2.41 -25.74 -21.45
N SER A 691 2.62 -26.00 -22.74
CA SER A 691 1.64 -26.63 -23.65
C SER A 691 2.25 -26.82 -25.05
N THR A 692 1.50 -26.53 -26.11
CA THR A 692 1.91 -26.70 -27.51
C THR A 692 2.62 -25.45 -28.04
N TYR A 693 3.76 -25.64 -28.69
CA TYR A 693 4.63 -24.60 -29.24
C TYR A 693 4.95 -24.87 -30.71
N ALA A 694 5.14 -23.81 -31.49
CA ALA A 694 5.71 -23.87 -32.83
C ALA A 694 6.84 -22.84 -32.95
N LEU A 695 8.04 -23.31 -33.26
CA LEU A 695 9.14 -22.45 -33.70
C LEU A 695 8.85 -22.01 -35.13
N VAL A 696 8.79 -20.70 -35.35
CA VAL A 696 8.48 -20.10 -36.66
C VAL A 696 9.55 -19.06 -37.02
N TYR A 697 9.65 -18.72 -38.29
CA TYR A 697 10.59 -17.69 -38.75
C TYR A 697 10.08 -16.90 -39.94
N GLU A 698 10.57 -15.68 -40.12
CA GLU A 698 10.30 -14.83 -41.29
C GLU A 698 11.62 -14.42 -41.94
N ASP A 699 11.68 -14.45 -43.27
CA ASP A 699 12.85 -14.08 -44.06
C ASP A 699 12.65 -12.69 -44.68
N VAL A 700 13.62 -11.79 -44.47
CA VAL A 700 13.59 -10.40 -44.93
C VAL A 700 14.83 -10.11 -45.80
N ASN A 701 14.64 -9.64 -47.04
CA ASN A 701 15.75 -9.33 -47.95
C ASN A 701 16.50 -8.05 -47.54
N THR A 702 17.83 -8.12 -47.43
CA THR A 702 18.69 -6.97 -47.20
C THR A 702 19.12 -6.34 -48.55
N THR A 703 18.44 -5.28 -49.00
CA THR A 703 18.82 -4.59 -50.25
C THR A 703 20.02 -3.67 -50.03
N LEU A 704 21.09 -3.88 -50.80
CA LEU A 704 22.31 -3.08 -50.81
C LEU A 704 22.06 -1.66 -51.38
N THR A 705 22.02 -0.64 -50.51
CA THR A 705 22.39 0.73 -50.89
C THR A 705 23.48 1.28 -49.95
N GLY A 706 24.63 1.60 -50.55
CA GLY A 706 25.56 2.64 -50.09
C GLY A 706 26.38 2.41 -48.82
N ARG A 707 27.61 1.92 -48.96
CA ARG A 707 28.64 1.96 -47.91
C ARG A 707 28.98 3.40 -47.49
N SER A 708 28.94 3.65 -46.18
CA SER A 708 29.85 4.56 -45.46
C SER A 708 30.64 3.73 -44.42
N PRO A 709 31.88 4.11 -44.06
CA PRO A 709 32.82 3.22 -43.38
C PRO A 709 32.33 2.85 -41.97
N LYS A 710 32.70 1.66 -41.51
CA LYS A 710 32.50 1.23 -40.11
C LYS A 710 33.25 2.19 -39.18
N THR A 711 32.55 3.14 -38.57
CA THR A 711 32.87 3.57 -37.21
C THR A 711 32.34 2.50 -36.27
N GLY A 712 33.12 2.15 -35.24
CA GLY A 712 32.83 1.08 -34.29
C GLY A 712 31.71 1.47 -33.31
N ASP A 713 30.57 1.89 -33.83
CA ASP A 713 29.38 2.20 -33.04
C ASP A 713 28.49 0.96 -33.04
N ASN A 714 28.61 0.12 -32.00
CA ASN A 714 27.53 -0.79 -31.64
C ASN A 714 26.31 0.08 -31.33
N SER A 715 25.29 -0.01 -32.18
CA SER A 715 24.15 0.89 -32.20
C SER A 715 23.45 0.94 -30.84
N MET A 716 23.56 2.10 -30.19
CA MET A 716 22.67 2.56 -29.12
C MET A 716 21.27 2.88 -29.68
N TRP A 717 20.62 1.95 -30.37
CA TRP A 717 19.27 2.19 -30.88
C TRP A 717 18.24 2.21 -29.75
N MET A 718 18.47 1.48 -28.65
CA MET A 718 17.66 1.58 -27.41
C MET A 718 17.72 2.97 -26.75
N VAL A 719 18.80 3.73 -26.93
CA VAL A 719 18.94 5.08 -26.33
C VAL A 719 18.15 6.12 -27.12
N TRP A 720 18.02 5.96 -28.45
CA TRP A 720 17.24 6.90 -29.27
C TRP A 720 15.72 6.63 -29.23
N THR A 721 15.28 5.38 -29.02
CA THR A 721 13.85 5.10 -28.80
C THR A 721 13.37 5.67 -27.46
N LEU A 722 14.24 5.70 -26.44
CA LEU A 722 13.94 6.38 -25.17
C LEU A 722 13.89 7.91 -25.29
N ILE A 723 14.68 8.51 -26.20
CA ILE A 723 14.70 9.97 -26.41
C ILE A 723 13.54 10.45 -27.32
N LEU A 724 13.07 9.65 -28.28
CA LEU A 724 11.90 10.00 -29.11
C LEU A 724 10.56 9.87 -28.37
N CYS A 725 10.46 8.98 -27.37
CA CYS A 725 9.31 8.94 -26.45
C CYS A 725 9.26 10.17 -25.50
N ALA A 726 10.39 10.84 -25.28
CA ALA A 726 10.46 12.10 -24.53
C ALA A 726 10.23 13.36 -25.41
N GLY A 727 10.24 13.23 -26.75
CA GLY A 727 10.08 14.37 -27.68
C GLY A 727 8.67 14.57 -28.23
N CYS A 728 7.83 13.53 -28.28
CA CYS A 728 6.47 13.63 -28.86
C CYS A 728 5.44 14.29 -27.92
N SER A 729 5.74 14.44 -26.63
CA SER A 729 4.88 15.16 -25.66
C SER A 729 5.04 16.68 -25.71
N ILE A 730 6.06 17.24 -26.38
CA ILE A 730 6.25 18.70 -26.49
C ILE A 730 5.59 19.31 -27.75
N LEU A 731 5.18 18.52 -28.75
CA LEU A 731 4.53 19.06 -29.96
C LEU A 731 2.99 19.09 -29.94
N PHE A 732 2.34 18.54 -28.92
CA PHE A 732 0.89 18.72 -28.73
C PHE A 732 0.51 19.94 -27.86
N ALA A 733 1.48 20.58 -27.20
CA ALA A 733 1.25 21.83 -26.44
C ALA A 733 1.47 23.12 -27.25
N ALA A 734 2.09 23.07 -28.44
CA ALA A 734 2.33 24.26 -29.28
C ALA A 734 1.32 24.46 -30.43
N GLY A 735 0.47 23.46 -30.73
CA GLY A 735 -0.47 23.50 -31.86
C GLY A 735 -1.81 24.19 -31.61
N LYS A 736 -2.18 24.50 -30.35
CA LYS A 736 -3.49 25.10 -30.01
C LYS A 736 -3.48 26.61 -29.78
N ARG A 737 -2.35 27.30 -30.01
CA ARG A 737 -2.26 28.78 -29.89
C ARG A 737 -1.99 29.53 -31.20
N TYR A 738 -2.05 28.87 -32.36
CA TYR A 738 -1.87 29.54 -33.66
C TYR A 738 -3.06 29.33 -34.62
N ARG A 739 -4.27 29.60 -34.13
CA ARG A 739 -5.44 29.96 -34.97
C ARG A 739 -6.31 31.00 -34.25
N LYS A 740 -5.72 32.18 -34.04
CA LYS A 740 -6.43 33.46 -34.01
C LYS A 740 -5.41 34.53 -34.37
N ASN A 741 -5.74 35.31 -35.40
CA ASN A 741 -4.95 36.38 -36.04
C ASN A 741 -4.12 35.96 -37.27
N ARG A 742 -4.81 35.58 -38.34
CA ARG A 742 -4.87 36.41 -39.56
C ARG A 742 -6.09 36.02 -40.38
#